data_AF-A0A9P9PHV1-F1
#
_entry.id   AF-A0A9P9PHV1-F1
#
_cell.length_a   1.000
_cell.length_b   1.000
_cell.length_c   1.000
_cell.angle_alpha   90.00
_cell.angle_beta   90.00
_cell.angle_gamma   90.00
#
_symmetry.space_group_name_H-M   'P 1'
#
loop_
_entity.id
_entity.type
_entity.pdbx_description
1 polymer ?
#
loop_
_entity_poly.entity_id
_entity_poly.type
_entity_poly.pdbx_seq_one_letter_code
_entity_poly.pdbx_strand_id
1 'polypeptide(L)'
;MQTVLSVVCADNGHVDPPDHIIVSPVESEQDLQQANYCVSEAFGRQAKDAVWMLMNPGWDTEKGQGKNASKLIQQWRAVTTNKDGYPNTLYLKATLSNPDAQGNGRVVGLAIWRQLSFVEGYGDPFTGDMTEALQDLSEVNQRFATQMFHSLWKRRIEYIREVSSPTSSRSPPAIFSLDLCAVDPAFQRRGVAGRLVEAGLVEAKRRGNLECTTEGSAMGRAVYRRLGFRDEGLGDIVYEVDEEFQLWDKPANVFLRTGGVSKPMEKGTSMMIPNPRPKSALLSDTMPIIDIHTHVYPPKYMELLRSRSTVPYVRTFPDAPDSARLIILPGEDDPSTPSTSRGRPIGSEYYDIKQKIAFMDLHKIEKSVISLANPWLDFLPSNEAGETATIINDDVNEQCSQHPGRLYFFGTLPLSASTEVIVAEIQRLGTLQYARGVILGTSGLGQGLDDPNLNPVYAALEAHSQLIFLHPHYGLPASVYGPRASEYGHVLPLALGFPLETTIAVSRMLLSGVWDRFTKLNVLLAHSGGTLPFLAGRIESCILHDGHIKQYGQAADRRDVWDILKTNIYLDAVIYSEVGLKAARESSGADRLLFGTDHPFFPPLEEDAKEWHSVNANYMAISKAFAGDDEKAQDVLGGNAMRILRLD
;
A
#
# COMPACT_ATOMS: atom_id res chain seq x y z
N MET A 1 -6.77 13.19 -44.44
CA MET A 1 -6.46 12.99 -43.00
C MET A 1 -6.29 11.49 -42.69
N GLN A 2 -5.58 10.75 -43.55
CA GLN A 2 -5.42 9.29 -43.48
C GLN A 2 -3.95 8.93 -43.73
N THR A 3 -3.06 9.45 -42.89
CA THR A 3 -1.69 8.96 -42.72
C THR A 3 -1.16 9.69 -41.48
N VAL A 4 -0.30 9.04 -40.69
CA VAL A 4 0.31 9.55 -39.44
C VAL A 4 -0.39 9.08 -38.15
N LEU A 5 -0.34 7.77 -37.89
CA LEU A 5 -0.26 7.12 -36.55
C LEU A 5 -0.18 5.59 -36.72
N SER A 6 0.79 5.11 -37.48
CA SER A 6 1.01 3.66 -37.71
C SER A 6 2.44 3.24 -37.43
N VAL A 7 3.03 3.74 -36.33
CA VAL A 7 4.36 3.32 -35.84
C VAL A 7 4.41 3.43 -34.31
N VAL A 8 3.65 2.60 -33.59
CA VAL A 8 3.86 2.37 -32.14
C VAL A 8 3.47 0.92 -31.79
N CYS A 9 4.06 -0.07 -32.48
CA CYS A 9 4.00 -1.49 -32.10
C CYS A 9 5.13 -2.24 -32.82
N ALA A 10 6.38 -1.96 -32.45
CA ALA A 10 7.50 -2.86 -32.72
C ALA A 10 8.63 -2.51 -31.73
N ASP A 11 9.22 -3.55 -31.15
CA ASP A 11 10.39 -3.56 -30.26
C ASP A 11 10.16 -3.25 -28.77
N ASN A 12 9.78 -4.29 -28.02
CA ASN A 12 10.63 -4.84 -26.96
C ASN A 12 10.11 -6.25 -26.58
N GLY A 13 10.95 -7.27 -26.77
CA GLY A 13 10.59 -8.68 -26.73
C GLY A 13 10.17 -9.22 -25.36
N HIS A 14 8.88 -9.15 -25.07
CA HIS A 14 8.21 -9.99 -24.08
C HIS A 14 7.03 -10.72 -24.76
N VAL A 15 6.84 -11.98 -24.35
CA VAL A 15 5.80 -12.86 -24.87
C VAL A 15 4.42 -12.30 -24.49
N ASP A 16 3.65 -11.85 -25.49
CA ASP A 16 2.31 -11.24 -25.35
C ASP A 16 1.22 -12.29 -25.01
N PRO A 17 0.35 -12.06 -24.00
CA PRO A 17 -0.92 -12.77 -23.83
C PRO A 17 -2.06 -12.13 -24.68
N PRO A 18 -3.21 -12.83 -24.84
CA PRO A 18 -4.19 -12.54 -25.88
C PRO A 18 -5.11 -11.38 -25.49
N ASP A 19 -4.90 -10.20 -26.08
CA ASP A 19 -5.89 -9.14 -26.38
C ASP A 19 -5.13 -7.87 -26.83
N HIS A 20 -4.87 -7.69 -28.13
CA HIS A 20 -4.21 -6.47 -28.61
C HIS A 20 -5.14 -5.24 -28.43
N ILE A 21 -4.77 -4.34 -27.51
CA ILE A 21 -5.41 -3.03 -27.34
C ILE A 21 -4.88 -2.07 -28.41
N ILE A 22 -5.77 -1.62 -29.28
CA ILE A 22 -5.48 -0.60 -30.29
C ILE A 22 -6.03 0.73 -29.81
N VAL A 23 -5.19 1.77 -29.77
CA VAL A 23 -5.62 3.16 -29.53
C VAL A 23 -5.54 3.93 -30.83
N SER A 24 -6.64 4.55 -31.22
CA SER A 24 -6.71 5.40 -32.41
C SER A 24 -7.64 6.60 -32.18
N PRO A 25 -7.60 7.64 -33.02
CA PRO A 25 -8.60 8.68 -33.00
C PRO A 25 -10.00 8.13 -33.23
N VAL A 26 -11.01 8.81 -32.70
CA VAL A 26 -12.41 8.60 -33.11
C VAL A 26 -12.57 8.96 -34.58
N GLU A 27 -13.19 8.07 -35.35
CA GLU A 27 -13.33 8.19 -36.81
C GLU A 27 -14.79 8.27 -37.26
N SER A 28 -15.72 7.86 -36.39
CA SER A 28 -17.15 7.80 -36.71
C SER A 28 -18.03 8.15 -35.51
N GLU A 29 -19.28 8.53 -35.79
CA GLU A 29 -20.30 8.72 -34.77
C GLU A 29 -20.61 7.43 -34.00
N GLN A 30 -20.49 6.29 -34.67
CA GLN A 30 -20.66 4.98 -34.06
C GLN A 30 -19.60 4.71 -32.98
N ASP A 31 -18.36 5.18 -33.16
CA ASP A 31 -17.33 5.09 -32.13
C ASP A 31 -17.74 5.86 -30.87
N LEU A 32 -18.31 7.06 -31.04
CA LEU A 32 -18.76 7.90 -29.92
C LEU A 32 -19.99 7.34 -29.22
N GLN A 33 -20.88 6.68 -29.95
CA GLN A 33 -22.01 5.95 -29.35
C GLN A 33 -21.52 4.82 -28.45
N GLN A 34 -20.56 4.00 -28.93
CA GLN A 34 -19.97 2.93 -28.11
C GLN A 34 -19.11 3.48 -26.96
N ALA A 35 -18.37 4.54 -27.21
CA ALA A 35 -17.57 5.21 -26.19
C ALA A 35 -18.45 5.80 -25.07
N ASN A 36 -19.61 6.37 -25.40
CA ASN A 36 -20.55 6.90 -24.42
C ASN A 36 -21.08 5.82 -23.46
N TYR A 37 -21.26 4.60 -23.96
CA TYR A 37 -21.56 3.45 -23.10
C TYR A 37 -20.43 3.22 -22.09
N CYS A 38 -19.18 3.20 -22.53
CA CYS A 38 -18.01 3.06 -21.64
C CYS A 38 -17.97 4.17 -20.57
N VAL A 39 -18.25 5.41 -20.95
CA VAL A 39 -18.32 6.56 -20.03
C VAL A 39 -19.42 6.34 -18.98
N SER A 40 -20.60 5.90 -19.40
CA SER A 40 -21.72 5.71 -18.49
C SER A 40 -21.52 4.53 -17.54
N GLU A 41 -20.91 3.45 -17.99
CA GLU A 41 -20.57 2.32 -17.13
C GLU A 41 -19.48 2.71 -16.12
N ALA A 42 -18.46 3.46 -16.57
CA ALA A 42 -17.38 3.92 -15.69
C ALA A 42 -17.87 4.92 -14.64
N PHE A 43 -18.56 6.00 -15.04
CA PHE A 43 -18.95 7.07 -14.14
C PHE A 43 -20.28 6.81 -13.43
N GLY A 44 -21.27 6.26 -14.13
CA GLY A 44 -22.60 6.01 -13.57
C GLY A 44 -22.69 4.73 -12.74
N ARG A 45 -22.24 3.58 -13.27
CA ARG A 45 -22.36 2.30 -12.54
C ARG A 45 -21.25 2.05 -11.55
N GLN A 46 -20.00 2.22 -11.98
CA GLN A 46 -18.85 1.83 -11.19
C GLN A 46 -18.46 2.90 -10.18
N ALA A 47 -18.11 4.10 -10.66
CA ALA A 47 -17.70 5.20 -9.78
C ALA A 47 -18.88 5.79 -9.00
N LYS A 48 -20.10 5.70 -9.57
CA LYS A 48 -21.31 6.36 -9.06
C LYS A 48 -21.07 7.84 -8.81
N ASP A 49 -20.39 8.49 -9.75
CA ASP A 49 -20.00 9.89 -9.65
C ASP A 49 -21.26 10.77 -9.62
N ALA A 50 -21.56 11.32 -8.44
CA ALA A 50 -22.79 12.05 -8.17
C ALA A 50 -22.93 13.28 -9.09
N VAL A 51 -21.83 13.96 -9.40
CA VAL A 51 -21.84 15.14 -10.27
C VAL A 51 -22.06 14.72 -11.72
N TRP A 52 -21.36 13.68 -12.19
CA TRP A 52 -21.56 13.19 -13.55
C TRP A 52 -22.99 12.66 -13.77
N MET A 53 -23.52 11.89 -12.81
CA MET A 53 -24.88 11.36 -12.88
C MET A 53 -25.92 12.48 -12.87
N LEU A 54 -25.69 13.54 -12.09
CA LEU A 54 -26.53 14.72 -12.06
C LEU A 54 -26.54 15.44 -13.43
N MET A 55 -25.38 15.57 -14.06
CA MET A 55 -25.22 16.21 -15.39
C MET A 55 -25.80 15.39 -16.54
N ASN A 56 -26.00 14.09 -16.32
CA ASN A 56 -26.42 13.13 -17.33
C ASN A 56 -27.68 12.39 -16.86
N PRO A 57 -28.81 13.08 -16.65
CA PRO A 57 -30.03 12.44 -16.16
C PRO A 57 -30.51 11.34 -17.11
N GLY A 58 -30.88 10.18 -16.54
CA GLY A 58 -31.26 9.00 -17.31
C GLY A 58 -30.10 8.33 -18.04
N TRP A 59 -28.86 8.55 -17.63
CA TRP A 59 -27.66 7.89 -18.16
C TRP A 59 -27.76 6.36 -18.22
N ASP A 60 -28.59 5.73 -17.39
CA ASP A 60 -28.84 4.30 -17.36
C ASP A 60 -29.99 3.83 -18.26
N THR A 61 -30.62 4.77 -18.99
CA THR A 61 -31.70 4.52 -19.95
C THR A 61 -31.23 4.69 -21.39
N GLU A 62 -31.83 3.96 -22.32
CA GLU A 62 -31.52 4.07 -23.75
C GLU A 62 -31.69 5.50 -24.29
N LYS A 63 -32.76 6.19 -23.86
CA LYS A 63 -33.02 7.59 -24.24
C LYS A 63 -31.94 8.55 -23.73
N GLY A 64 -31.50 8.39 -22.48
CA GLY A 64 -30.46 9.24 -21.90
C GLY A 64 -29.09 8.95 -22.49
N GLN A 65 -28.75 7.67 -22.71
CA GLN A 65 -27.57 7.25 -23.47
C GLN A 65 -27.53 7.91 -24.86
N GLY A 66 -28.64 7.88 -25.60
CA GLY A 66 -28.77 8.54 -26.89
C GLY A 66 -28.56 10.06 -26.83
N LYS A 67 -29.11 10.73 -25.80
CA LYS A 67 -28.90 12.18 -25.57
C LYS A 67 -27.43 12.49 -25.28
N ASN A 68 -26.77 11.70 -24.44
CA ASN A 68 -25.37 11.91 -24.05
C ASN A 68 -24.42 11.68 -25.24
N ALA A 69 -24.63 10.59 -25.98
CA ALA A 69 -23.87 10.31 -27.21
C ALA A 69 -24.06 11.44 -28.25
N SER A 70 -25.28 11.97 -28.41
CA SER A 70 -25.55 13.08 -29.35
C SER A 70 -24.80 14.36 -28.94
N LYS A 71 -24.76 14.69 -27.65
CA LYS A 71 -23.96 15.81 -27.13
C LYS A 71 -22.47 15.62 -27.43
N LEU A 72 -21.95 14.41 -27.19
CA LEU A 72 -20.55 14.08 -27.44
C LEU A 72 -20.20 14.18 -28.94
N ILE A 73 -21.09 13.72 -29.82
CA ILE A 73 -20.96 13.85 -31.28
C ILE A 73 -20.97 15.32 -31.72
N GLN A 74 -21.88 16.13 -31.16
CA GLN A 74 -21.94 17.55 -31.47
C GLN A 74 -20.64 18.27 -31.07
N GLN A 75 -20.10 17.96 -29.89
CA GLN A 75 -18.81 18.50 -29.45
C GLN A 75 -17.64 18.05 -30.34
N TRP A 76 -17.62 16.78 -30.74
CA TRP A 76 -16.61 16.24 -31.65
C TRP A 76 -16.65 16.90 -33.04
N ARG A 77 -17.85 17.18 -33.57
CA ARG A 77 -18.02 17.92 -34.85
C ARG A 77 -17.62 19.39 -34.75
N ALA A 78 -17.69 19.98 -33.55
CA ALA A 78 -17.39 21.38 -33.30
C ALA A 78 -15.91 21.63 -32.95
N VAL A 79 -15.03 20.64 -33.09
CA VAL A 79 -13.61 20.78 -32.78
C VAL A 79 -12.95 21.83 -33.66
N THR A 80 -12.36 22.83 -33.02
CA THR A 80 -11.56 23.89 -33.63
C THR A 80 -10.12 23.42 -33.86
N THR A 81 -9.31 24.24 -34.54
CA THR A 81 -7.88 23.96 -34.76
C THR A 81 -7.02 25.09 -34.21
N ASN A 82 -5.81 24.77 -33.77
CA ASN A 82 -4.79 25.76 -33.46
C ASN A 82 -4.13 26.29 -34.75
N LYS A 83 -3.27 27.29 -34.60
CA LYS A 83 -2.54 27.96 -35.68
C LYS A 83 -1.67 27.02 -36.52
N ASP A 84 -1.26 25.88 -35.96
CA ASP A 84 -0.43 24.88 -36.62
C ASP A 84 -1.30 23.80 -37.31
N GLY A 85 -2.62 23.98 -37.33
CA GLY A 85 -3.59 23.10 -37.97
C GLY A 85 -3.96 21.85 -37.15
N TYR A 86 -3.50 21.72 -35.91
CA TYR A 86 -3.88 20.60 -35.05
C TYR A 86 -5.25 20.82 -34.41
N PRO A 87 -6.08 19.77 -34.28
CA PRO A 87 -7.36 19.87 -33.57
C PRO A 87 -7.12 20.21 -32.10
N ASN A 88 -7.84 21.22 -31.59
CA ASN A 88 -7.72 21.64 -30.19
C ASN A 88 -8.23 20.57 -29.23
N THR A 89 -9.24 19.78 -29.62
CA THR A 89 -9.68 18.61 -28.85
C THR A 89 -9.38 17.32 -29.61
N LEU A 90 -8.75 16.36 -28.95
CA LEU A 90 -8.45 15.02 -29.46
C LEU A 90 -9.30 13.98 -28.73
N TYR A 91 -10.10 13.24 -29.49
CA TYR A 91 -10.89 12.11 -28.99
C TYR A 91 -10.20 10.81 -29.40
N LEU A 92 -9.75 10.03 -28.41
CA LEU A 92 -9.07 8.75 -28.59
C LEU A 92 -9.99 7.62 -28.15
N LYS A 93 -10.18 6.62 -29.00
CA LYS A 93 -10.87 5.37 -28.68
C LYS A 93 -9.84 4.26 -28.44
N ALA A 94 -10.18 3.34 -27.55
CA ALA A 94 -9.48 2.06 -27.43
C ALA A 94 -10.39 0.94 -27.92
N THR A 95 -9.87 0.06 -28.76
CA THR A 95 -10.57 -1.14 -29.26
C THR A 95 -9.75 -2.39 -28.98
N LEU A 96 -10.42 -3.55 -28.95
CA LEU A 96 -9.75 -4.85 -28.89
C LEU A 96 -9.71 -5.49 -30.27
N SER A 97 -8.56 -6.03 -30.66
CA SER A 97 -8.45 -6.86 -31.86
C SER A 97 -9.12 -8.22 -31.62
N ASN A 98 -10.22 -8.49 -32.33
CA ASN A 98 -10.75 -9.85 -32.41
C ASN A 98 -10.08 -10.57 -33.59
N PRO A 99 -9.36 -11.69 -33.40
CA PRO A 99 -8.72 -12.42 -34.50
C PRO A 99 -9.72 -12.91 -35.57
N ASP A 100 -11.00 -13.08 -35.23
CA ASP A 100 -11.99 -13.75 -36.08
C ASP A 100 -13.10 -12.85 -36.66
N ALA A 101 -13.05 -11.51 -36.47
CA ALA A 101 -14.11 -10.62 -36.95
C ALA A 101 -13.64 -9.63 -38.01
N GLN A 102 -14.18 -9.74 -39.23
CA GLN A 102 -14.09 -8.73 -40.31
C GLN A 102 -14.90 -7.46 -40.02
N GLY A 103 -14.83 -6.91 -38.81
CA GLY A 103 -15.54 -5.69 -38.43
C GLY A 103 -14.87 -4.99 -37.24
N ASN A 104 -14.74 -3.66 -37.34
CA ASN A 104 -14.15 -2.77 -36.33
C ASN A 104 -14.38 -3.26 -34.89
N GLY A 105 -13.29 -3.55 -34.19
CA GLY A 105 -13.32 -4.03 -32.81
C GLY A 105 -14.13 -3.12 -31.90
N ARG A 106 -14.86 -3.73 -30.95
CA ARG A 106 -15.66 -3.03 -29.93
C ARG A 106 -14.83 -1.93 -29.26
N VAL A 107 -15.39 -0.73 -29.13
CA VAL A 107 -14.80 0.33 -28.32
C VAL A 107 -14.93 -0.04 -26.85
N VAL A 108 -13.82 -0.06 -26.12
CA VAL A 108 -13.72 -0.45 -24.70
C VAL A 108 -13.21 0.70 -23.82
N GLY A 109 -12.87 1.84 -24.41
CA GLY A 109 -12.48 3.04 -23.67
C GLY A 109 -12.42 4.28 -24.54
N LEU A 110 -12.45 5.44 -23.87
CA LEU A 110 -12.40 6.78 -24.45
C LEU A 110 -11.48 7.67 -23.62
N ALA A 111 -10.63 8.45 -24.28
CA ALA A 111 -9.98 9.59 -23.67
C ALA A 111 -10.20 10.86 -24.49
N ILE A 112 -10.42 11.99 -23.81
CA ILE A 112 -10.59 13.30 -24.40
C ILE A 112 -9.48 14.21 -23.88
N TRP A 113 -8.66 14.70 -24.80
CA TRP A 113 -7.57 15.62 -24.53
C TRP A 113 -7.86 16.98 -25.16
N ARG A 114 -7.51 18.07 -24.47
CA ARG A 114 -7.76 19.43 -24.91
C ARG A 114 -6.54 20.32 -24.81
N GLN A 115 -6.21 21.00 -25.89
CA GLN A 115 -5.22 22.06 -25.93
C GLN A 115 -5.88 23.38 -25.55
N LEU A 116 -5.48 23.92 -24.40
CA LEU A 116 -6.09 25.12 -23.80
C LEU A 116 -5.08 26.26 -23.74
N SER A 117 -5.52 27.48 -24.08
CA SER A 117 -4.69 28.68 -24.11
C SER A 117 -5.54 29.95 -24.01
N PHE A 118 -5.05 30.98 -23.32
CA PHE A 118 -5.61 32.33 -23.42
C PHE A 118 -4.95 33.19 -24.51
N VAL A 119 -3.91 32.68 -25.16
CA VAL A 119 -3.30 33.31 -26.35
C VAL A 119 -4.01 32.80 -27.59
N GLU A 120 -4.54 33.74 -28.39
CA GLU A 120 -5.26 33.46 -29.64
C GLU A 120 -4.43 32.56 -30.58
N GLY A 121 -5.09 31.55 -31.16
CA GLY A 121 -4.47 30.60 -32.09
C GLY A 121 -3.66 29.47 -31.43
N TYR A 122 -3.43 29.46 -30.11
CA TYR A 122 -2.65 28.40 -29.46
C TYR A 122 -3.48 27.32 -28.74
N GLY A 123 -4.80 27.44 -28.74
CA GLY A 123 -5.72 26.49 -28.09
C GLY A 123 -7.09 27.13 -27.89
N ASP A 124 -8.05 26.37 -27.39
CA ASP A 124 -9.34 26.93 -27.01
C ASP A 124 -9.24 27.70 -25.68
N PRO A 125 -9.91 28.85 -25.55
CA PRO A 125 -10.01 29.53 -24.26
C PRO A 125 -10.84 28.69 -23.30
N PHE A 126 -10.43 28.63 -22.03
CA PHE A 126 -11.20 27.96 -20.98
C PHE A 126 -12.04 28.98 -20.21
N THR A 127 -13.36 28.95 -20.39
CA THR A 127 -14.27 29.92 -19.75
C THR A 127 -14.65 29.52 -18.33
N GLY A 128 -14.72 28.21 -18.04
CA GLY A 128 -15.27 27.68 -16.79
C GLY A 128 -16.77 27.93 -16.60
N ASP A 129 -17.44 28.52 -17.58
CA ASP A 129 -18.88 28.82 -17.54
C ASP A 129 -19.68 27.59 -17.94
N MET A 130 -20.52 27.13 -17.01
CA MET A 130 -21.36 25.94 -17.15
C MET A 130 -22.84 26.27 -17.33
N THR A 131 -23.21 27.55 -17.46
CA THR A 131 -24.61 28.01 -17.45
C THR A 131 -25.48 27.27 -18.49
N GLU A 132 -25.02 27.20 -19.73
CA GLU A 132 -25.74 26.50 -20.80
C GLU A 132 -25.82 24.98 -20.56
N ALA A 133 -24.74 24.37 -20.05
CA ALA A 133 -24.68 22.94 -19.77
C ALA A 133 -25.62 22.52 -18.62
N LEU A 134 -25.93 23.46 -17.72
CA LEU A 134 -26.73 23.26 -16.51
C LEU A 134 -28.20 23.67 -16.65
N GLN A 135 -28.60 24.28 -17.77
CA GLN A 135 -29.94 24.89 -17.94
C GLN A 135 -31.12 23.93 -17.73
N ASP A 136 -30.93 22.64 -17.95
CA ASP A 136 -31.95 21.60 -17.80
C ASP A 136 -32.12 21.12 -16.33
N LEU A 137 -31.24 21.56 -15.40
CA LEU A 137 -31.28 21.15 -13.99
C LEU A 137 -32.14 22.09 -13.15
N SER A 138 -32.58 21.63 -11.97
CA SER A 138 -33.23 22.50 -10.98
C SER A 138 -32.26 23.58 -10.47
N GLU A 139 -32.76 24.73 -10.02
CA GLU A 139 -31.93 25.84 -9.51
C GLU A 139 -30.93 25.40 -8.43
N VAL A 140 -31.35 24.52 -7.52
CA VAL A 140 -30.49 23.95 -6.46
C VAL A 140 -29.33 23.15 -7.06
N ASN A 141 -29.62 22.30 -8.05
CA ASN A 141 -28.61 21.48 -8.72
C ASN A 141 -27.70 22.30 -9.62
N GLN A 142 -28.21 23.37 -10.25
CA GLN A 142 -27.39 24.32 -11.01
C GLN A 142 -26.37 25.00 -10.10
N ARG A 143 -26.81 25.48 -8.92
CA ARG A 143 -25.92 26.10 -7.92
C ARG A 143 -24.84 25.14 -7.44
N PHE A 144 -25.23 23.94 -7.02
CA PHE A 144 -24.30 22.92 -6.55
C PHE A 144 -23.26 22.57 -7.63
N ALA A 145 -23.71 22.22 -8.84
CA ALA A 145 -22.81 21.86 -9.93
C ALA A 145 -21.87 23.01 -10.32
N THR A 146 -22.36 24.26 -10.34
CA THR A 146 -21.53 25.44 -10.61
C THR A 146 -20.39 25.58 -9.61
N GLN A 147 -20.68 25.46 -8.31
CA GLN A 147 -19.67 25.54 -7.24
C GLN A 147 -18.67 24.39 -7.31
N MET A 148 -19.14 23.19 -7.63
CA MET A 148 -18.30 22.01 -7.84
C MET A 148 -17.32 22.21 -9.00
N PHE A 149 -17.79 22.62 -10.17
CA PHE A 149 -16.94 22.86 -11.34
C PHE A 149 -16.00 24.06 -11.17
N HIS A 150 -16.46 25.12 -10.49
CA HIS A 150 -15.62 26.25 -10.15
C HIS A 150 -14.41 25.81 -9.33
N SER A 151 -14.64 25.00 -8.29
CA SER A 151 -13.57 24.47 -7.44
C SER A 151 -12.67 23.49 -8.19
N LEU A 152 -13.27 22.58 -8.97
CA LEU A 152 -12.55 21.57 -9.75
C LEU A 152 -11.52 22.21 -10.70
N TRP A 153 -11.91 23.26 -11.43
CA TRP A 153 -11.07 23.86 -12.46
C TRP A 153 -10.32 25.11 -12.02
N LYS A 154 -10.45 25.54 -10.75
CA LYS A 154 -9.80 26.74 -10.20
C LYS A 154 -8.30 26.74 -10.53
N ARG A 155 -7.60 25.68 -10.14
CA ARG A 155 -6.15 25.58 -10.34
C ARG A 155 -5.77 25.44 -11.82
N ARG A 156 -6.55 24.70 -12.61
CA ARG A 156 -6.35 24.60 -14.05
C ARG A 156 -6.41 25.97 -14.73
N ILE A 157 -7.42 26.78 -14.40
CA ILE A 157 -7.59 28.11 -14.98
C ILE A 157 -6.40 29.00 -14.61
N GLU A 158 -6.00 29.01 -13.34
CA GLU A 158 -4.81 29.74 -12.88
C GLU A 158 -3.58 29.31 -13.66
N TYR A 159 -3.38 28.01 -13.85
CA TYR A 159 -2.24 27.48 -14.57
C TYR A 159 -2.25 27.86 -16.07
N ILE A 160 -3.42 27.87 -16.72
CA ILE A 160 -3.55 28.39 -18.09
C ILE A 160 -3.11 29.86 -18.15
N ARG A 161 -3.51 30.69 -17.17
CA ARG A 161 -3.07 32.09 -17.08
C ARG A 161 -1.56 32.21 -16.90
N GLU A 162 -0.97 31.35 -16.07
CA GLU A 162 0.49 31.30 -15.87
C GLU A 162 1.22 31.00 -17.18
N VAL A 163 0.82 29.94 -17.89
CA VAL A 163 1.51 29.55 -19.14
C VAL A 163 1.26 30.54 -20.29
N SER A 164 0.09 31.18 -20.31
CA SER A 164 -0.30 32.20 -21.31
C SER A 164 0.14 33.62 -20.94
N SER A 165 0.79 33.83 -19.80
CA SER A 165 1.26 35.14 -19.37
C SER A 165 2.33 35.71 -20.33
N PRO A 166 2.33 37.02 -20.63
CA PRO A 166 3.38 37.65 -21.44
C PRO A 166 4.80 37.48 -20.89
N THR A 167 4.93 37.15 -19.60
CA THR A 167 6.21 36.92 -18.91
C THR A 167 6.64 35.45 -18.88
N SER A 168 5.78 34.54 -19.34
CA SER A 168 6.07 33.12 -19.46
C SER A 168 7.09 32.88 -20.58
N SER A 169 8.14 32.12 -20.29
CA SER A 169 9.10 31.68 -21.32
C SER A 169 8.63 30.44 -22.09
N ARG A 170 7.38 29.99 -21.88
CA ARG A 170 6.85 28.77 -22.51
C ARG A 170 6.46 29.00 -23.96
N SER A 171 6.85 28.05 -24.80
CA SER A 171 6.44 27.98 -26.20
C SER A 171 6.18 26.52 -26.55
N PRO A 172 4.93 26.13 -26.85
CA PRO A 172 3.74 26.98 -26.99
C PRO A 172 3.18 27.49 -25.64
N PRO A 173 2.54 28.67 -25.58
CA PRO A 173 1.88 29.22 -24.39
C PRO A 173 0.52 28.55 -24.10
N ALA A 174 0.51 27.22 -24.08
CA ALA A 174 -0.68 26.38 -23.93
C ALA A 174 -0.38 25.15 -23.04
N ILE A 175 -1.44 24.50 -22.57
CA ILE A 175 -1.39 23.19 -21.91
C ILE A 175 -2.16 22.14 -22.71
N PHE A 176 -1.92 20.85 -22.44
CA PHE A 176 -2.70 19.75 -22.97
C PHE A 176 -3.41 18.97 -21.86
N SER A 177 -4.66 19.33 -21.59
CA SER A 177 -5.46 18.80 -20.49
C SER A 177 -6.12 17.46 -20.86
N LEU A 178 -5.98 16.44 -20.02
CA LEU A 178 -6.82 15.25 -20.07
C LEU A 178 -8.12 15.53 -19.31
N ASP A 179 -9.20 15.73 -20.05
CA ASP A 179 -10.51 16.10 -19.50
C ASP A 179 -11.36 14.89 -19.13
N LEU A 180 -11.21 13.79 -19.85
CA LEU A 180 -11.94 12.56 -19.59
C LEU A 180 -11.10 11.36 -19.97
N CYS A 181 -11.11 10.33 -19.13
CA CYS A 181 -10.60 9.00 -19.45
C CYS A 181 -11.53 7.96 -18.84
N ALA A 182 -12.30 7.27 -19.68
CA ALA A 182 -13.22 6.23 -19.27
C ALA A 182 -12.84 4.90 -19.90
N VAL A 183 -12.95 3.83 -19.13
CA VAL A 183 -12.76 2.46 -19.59
C VAL A 183 -13.96 1.66 -19.09
N ASP A 184 -14.57 0.91 -20.00
CA ASP A 184 -15.64 -0.02 -19.67
C ASP A 184 -15.15 -0.94 -18.52
N PRO A 185 -15.88 -1.00 -17.38
CA PRO A 185 -15.49 -1.80 -16.23
C PRO A 185 -15.12 -3.25 -16.55
N ALA A 186 -15.74 -3.85 -17.57
CA ALA A 186 -15.44 -5.22 -18.02
C ALA A 186 -14.02 -5.38 -18.60
N PHE A 187 -13.39 -4.28 -19.01
CA PHE A 187 -12.05 -4.24 -19.63
C PHE A 187 -11.04 -3.44 -18.80
N GLN A 188 -11.38 -3.10 -17.56
CA GLN A 188 -10.43 -2.50 -16.64
C GLN A 188 -9.32 -3.46 -16.25
N ARG A 189 -8.22 -2.91 -15.74
CA ARG A 189 -6.97 -3.62 -15.41
C ARG A 189 -6.27 -4.31 -16.59
N ARG A 190 -6.78 -4.18 -17.82
CA ARG A 190 -6.10 -4.63 -19.05
C ARG A 190 -5.11 -3.60 -19.64
N GLY A 191 -4.89 -2.47 -18.98
CA GLY A 191 -3.99 -1.41 -19.48
C GLY A 191 -4.61 -0.39 -20.44
N VAL A 192 -5.91 -0.49 -20.74
CA VAL A 192 -6.64 0.39 -21.68
C VAL A 192 -6.46 1.88 -21.33
N ALA A 193 -6.72 2.27 -20.08
CA ALA A 193 -6.56 3.67 -19.63
C ALA A 193 -5.11 4.15 -19.80
N GLY A 194 -4.13 3.28 -19.50
CA GLY A 194 -2.72 3.61 -19.66
C GLY A 194 -2.36 3.94 -21.10
N ARG A 195 -2.79 3.09 -22.04
CA ARG A 195 -2.55 3.28 -23.48
C ARG A 195 -3.24 4.53 -24.03
N LEU A 196 -4.47 4.81 -23.60
CA LEU A 196 -5.20 6.03 -23.97
C LEU A 196 -4.48 7.29 -23.50
N VAL A 197 -3.94 7.27 -22.28
CA VAL A 197 -3.23 8.42 -21.70
C VAL A 197 -1.85 8.59 -22.34
N GLU A 198 -1.12 7.50 -22.54
CA GLU A 198 0.19 7.49 -23.22
C GLU A 198 0.10 8.07 -24.63
N ALA A 199 -0.93 7.72 -25.40
CA ALA A 199 -1.16 8.29 -26.73
C ALA A 199 -1.34 9.82 -26.70
N GLY A 200 -2.03 10.35 -25.67
CA GLY A 200 -2.16 11.80 -25.49
C GLY A 200 -0.84 12.48 -25.08
N LEU A 201 -0.03 11.84 -24.24
CA LEU A 201 1.31 12.34 -23.87
C LEU A 201 2.26 12.39 -25.07
N VAL A 202 2.22 11.36 -25.94
CA VAL A 202 2.97 11.35 -27.20
C VAL A 202 2.52 12.50 -28.09
N GLU A 203 1.22 12.76 -28.19
CA GLU A 203 0.69 13.88 -28.95
C GLU A 203 1.12 15.23 -28.36
N ALA A 204 1.11 15.41 -27.04
CA ALA A 204 1.58 16.62 -26.39
C ALA A 204 3.05 16.93 -26.72
N LYS A 205 3.90 15.88 -26.72
CA LYS A 205 5.29 15.98 -27.13
C LYS A 205 5.42 16.43 -28.59
N ARG A 206 4.60 15.86 -29.49
CA ARG A 206 4.56 16.20 -30.92
C ARG A 206 4.16 17.66 -31.17
N ARG A 207 3.33 18.24 -30.30
CA ARG A 207 2.84 19.63 -30.37
C ARG A 207 3.78 20.66 -29.72
N GLY A 208 5.07 20.35 -29.62
CA GLY A 208 6.06 21.26 -29.02
C GLY A 208 6.23 21.06 -27.52
N ASN A 209 6.06 19.84 -27.02
CA ASN A 209 6.26 19.49 -25.61
C ASN A 209 5.34 20.27 -24.66
N LEU A 210 4.05 20.34 -25.01
CA LEU A 210 3.02 20.88 -24.15
C LEU A 210 3.02 20.15 -22.80
N GLU A 211 2.91 20.91 -21.70
CA GLU A 211 2.71 20.29 -20.41
C GLU A 211 1.29 19.77 -20.29
N CYS A 212 1.16 18.55 -19.79
CA CYS A 212 -0.13 17.91 -19.64
C CYS A 212 -0.67 18.13 -18.25
N THR A 213 -1.98 18.35 -18.13
CA THR A 213 -2.69 18.56 -16.86
C THR A 213 -3.92 17.66 -16.75
N THR A 214 -4.42 17.39 -15.55
CA THR A 214 -5.71 16.72 -15.33
C THR A 214 -6.16 16.86 -13.87
N GLU A 215 -7.46 16.90 -13.59
CA GLU A 215 -8.01 16.71 -12.24
C GLU A 215 -8.25 15.21 -12.02
N GLY A 216 -7.19 14.51 -11.62
CA GLY A 216 -7.21 13.06 -11.45
C GLY A 216 -8.16 12.62 -10.34
N SER A 217 -9.17 11.83 -10.69
CA SER A 217 -10.05 11.18 -9.71
C SER A 217 -9.28 10.18 -8.84
N ALA A 218 -9.87 9.76 -7.71
CA ALA A 218 -9.34 8.67 -6.88
C ALA A 218 -8.98 7.40 -7.69
N MET A 219 -9.76 7.09 -8.72
CA MET A 219 -9.54 5.93 -9.59
C MET A 219 -8.46 6.18 -10.65
N GLY A 220 -8.43 7.36 -11.27
CA GLY A 220 -7.55 7.66 -12.39
C GLY A 220 -6.13 8.08 -11.98
N ARG A 221 -5.98 8.77 -10.85
CA ARG A 221 -4.73 9.44 -10.46
C ARG A 221 -3.52 8.50 -10.35
N ALA A 222 -3.71 7.24 -10.00
CA ALA A 222 -2.63 6.25 -9.94
C ALA A 222 -2.10 5.86 -11.34
N VAL A 223 -2.98 5.80 -12.34
CA VAL A 223 -2.58 5.59 -13.75
C VAL A 223 -1.80 6.82 -14.23
N TYR A 224 -2.32 8.03 -13.98
CA TYR A 224 -1.69 9.26 -14.45
C TYR A 224 -0.31 9.47 -13.82
N ARG A 225 -0.16 9.19 -12.52
CA ARG A 225 1.13 9.29 -11.82
C ARG A 225 2.20 8.36 -12.40
N ARG A 226 1.84 7.14 -12.78
CA ARG A 226 2.75 6.21 -13.48
C ARG A 226 3.20 6.73 -14.84
N LEU A 227 2.40 7.58 -15.47
CA LEU A 227 2.66 8.18 -16.77
C LEU A 227 3.28 9.60 -16.69
N GLY A 228 3.81 9.97 -15.52
CA GLY A 228 4.61 11.18 -15.35
C GLY A 228 3.83 12.41 -14.87
N PHE A 229 2.54 12.29 -14.59
CA PHE A 229 1.79 13.35 -13.92
C PHE A 229 2.16 13.43 -12.43
N ARG A 230 2.26 14.64 -11.88
CA ARG A 230 2.63 14.90 -10.50
C ARG A 230 1.65 15.87 -9.86
N ASP A 231 1.39 15.67 -8.58
CA ASP A 231 0.68 16.63 -7.74
C ASP A 231 1.59 17.85 -7.48
N GLU A 232 1.00 19.02 -7.33
CA GLU A 232 1.72 20.23 -6.92
C GLU A 232 1.97 20.29 -5.39
N GLY A 233 1.54 19.27 -4.64
CA GLY A 233 1.61 19.23 -3.19
C GLY A 233 0.46 19.98 -2.51
N LEU A 234 -0.65 20.21 -3.25
CA LEU A 234 -1.86 20.86 -2.72
C LEU A 234 -2.85 19.82 -2.17
N GLY A 235 -2.68 18.54 -2.49
CA GLY A 235 -3.56 17.47 -2.07
C GLY A 235 -4.87 17.44 -2.87
N ASP A 236 -5.91 16.84 -2.27
CA ASP A 236 -7.23 16.78 -2.89
C ASP A 236 -7.86 18.18 -2.99
N ILE A 237 -8.57 18.42 -4.09
CA ILE A 237 -9.28 19.66 -4.35
C ILE A 237 -10.33 19.86 -3.26
N VAL A 238 -10.21 20.98 -2.54
CA VAL A 238 -11.21 21.42 -1.58
C VAL A 238 -12.33 22.10 -2.37
N TYR A 239 -13.53 21.49 -2.34
CA TYR A 239 -14.70 22.06 -3.00
C TYR A 239 -15.34 23.13 -2.13
N GLU A 240 -15.22 24.38 -2.59
CA GLU A 240 -15.85 25.55 -1.99
C GLU A 240 -17.34 25.54 -2.38
N VAL A 241 -18.19 25.04 -1.48
CA VAL A 241 -19.64 24.97 -1.67
C VAL A 241 -20.39 25.62 -0.50
N ASP A 242 -21.62 26.07 -0.78
CA ASP A 242 -22.53 26.63 0.23
C ASP A 242 -22.82 25.62 1.36
N GLU A 243 -23.19 26.13 2.53
CA GLU A 243 -23.42 25.35 3.74
C GLU A 243 -24.40 24.17 3.54
N GLU A 244 -25.47 24.38 2.75
CA GLU A 244 -26.46 23.35 2.46
C GLU A 244 -25.90 22.15 1.66
N PHE A 245 -24.79 22.34 0.95
CA PHE A 245 -24.15 21.31 0.14
C PHE A 245 -22.96 20.64 0.86
N GLN A 246 -22.61 21.06 2.08
CA GLN A 246 -21.43 20.53 2.79
C GLN A 246 -21.48 19.00 2.94
N LEU A 247 -22.66 18.46 3.24
CA LEU A 247 -22.89 17.02 3.41
C LEU A 247 -23.16 16.26 2.09
N TRP A 248 -23.25 16.97 0.95
CA TRP A 248 -23.44 16.32 -0.35
C TRP A 248 -22.14 15.69 -0.82
N ASP A 249 -22.25 14.59 -1.56
CA ASP A 249 -21.08 13.82 -2.00
C ASP A 249 -20.19 14.64 -2.94
N LYS A 250 -18.87 14.51 -2.75
CA LYS A 250 -17.84 15.25 -3.50
C LYS A 250 -16.75 14.27 -3.91
N PRO A 251 -16.41 14.20 -5.20
CA PRO A 251 -15.36 13.30 -5.64
C PRO A 251 -14.01 13.76 -5.12
N ALA A 252 -13.17 12.81 -4.72
CA ALA A 252 -11.78 13.11 -4.39
C ALA A 252 -11.01 13.27 -5.72
N ASN A 253 -10.78 14.51 -6.14
CA ASN A 253 -9.95 14.86 -7.29
C ASN A 253 -8.68 15.58 -6.85
N VAL A 254 -7.60 15.43 -7.62
CA VAL A 254 -6.33 16.14 -7.40
C VAL A 254 -5.87 16.78 -8.71
N PHE A 255 -5.42 18.02 -8.68
CA PHE A 255 -4.80 18.65 -9.85
C PHE A 255 -3.40 18.07 -10.07
N LEU A 256 -3.18 17.47 -11.23
CA LEU A 256 -1.90 16.87 -11.61
C LEU A 256 -1.37 17.49 -12.89
N ARG A 257 -0.04 17.59 -13.01
CA ARG A 257 0.64 18.04 -14.22
C ARG A 257 2.01 17.40 -14.43
N THR A 258 2.53 17.39 -15.66
CA THR A 258 3.78 16.68 -15.99
C THR A 258 5.09 17.44 -15.71
N GLY A 259 5.08 18.72 -15.29
CA GLY A 259 6.28 19.58 -15.30
C GLY A 259 6.62 20.38 -14.03
N GLY A 260 6.88 19.76 -12.87
CA GLY A 260 7.33 20.46 -11.66
C GLY A 260 8.62 19.90 -11.03
N VAL A 261 9.77 20.57 -11.22
CA VAL A 261 10.49 21.43 -10.23
C VAL A 261 11.42 22.37 -11.03
N SER A 262 11.14 23.68 -11.01
CA SER A 262 12.15 24.71 -11.26
C SER A 262 11.86 25.87 -10.31
N LYS A 263 12.72 26.06 -9.30
CA LYS A 263 12.69 27.27 -8.47
C LYS A 263 13.34 28.42 -9.27
N PRO A 264 12.79 29.65 -9.26
CA PRO A 264 13.43 30.81 -9.86
C PRO A 264 14.68 31.24 -9.04
N MET A 265 15.70 31.73 -9.73
CA MET A 265 16.86 32.41 -9.12
C MET A 265 16.43 33.72 -8.45
N GLU A 266 16.70 33.86 -7.15
CA GLU A 266 16.87 35.17 -6.51
C GLU A 266 18.37 35.46 -6.29
N LYS A 267 18.75 36.71 -6.59
CA LYS A 267 20.12 37.25 -6.57
C LYS A 267 20.56 37.66 -5.16
N GLY A 268 21.82 37.33 -4.81
CA GLY A 268 22.63 37.93 -3.73
C GLY A 268 22.30 37.36 -2.34
N THR A 269 23.20 36.91 -1.48
CA THR A 269 24.54 37.42 -1.16
C THR A 269 25.37 36.31 -0.48
N SER A 270 26.68 36.36 -0.68
CA SER A 270 27.75 35.47 -0.21
C SER A 270 27.71 35.07 1.28
N MET A 271 27.89 33.77 1.58
CA MET A 271 28.76 33.30 2.67
C MET A 271 29.26 31.86 2.38
N MET A 272 30.58 31.67 2.50
CA MET A 272 31.33 30.41 2.26
C MET A 272 31.15 29.39 3.40
N ILE A 273 30.92 28.10 3.08
CA ILE A 273 31.43 26.91 3.81
C ILE A 273 31.54 25.71 2.79
N PRO A 274 32.31 24.62 3.03
CA PRO A 274 33.40 24.15 2.19
C PRO A 274 33.03 23.00 1.21
N ASN A 275 33.95 22.74 0.29
CA ASN A 275 33.90 21.76 -0.81
C ASN A 275 33.27 20.39 -0.48
N PRO A 276 32.37 19.84 -1.34
CA PRO A 276 31.83 18.49 -1.17
C PRO A 276 32.76 17.40 -1.72
N ARG A 277 32.80 16.27 -1.01
CA ARG A 277 33.37 14.98 -1.43
C ARG A 277 32.61 14.40 -2.64
N PRO A 278 33.19 13.42 -3.37
CA PRO A 278 32.76 13.06 -4.72
C PRO A 278 31.41 12.34 -4.75
N LYS A 279 30.69 12.57 -5.86
CA LYS A 279 29.40 11.99 -6.26
C LYS A 279 29.29 10.48 -5.97
N SER A 280 28.27 10.08 -5.21
CA SER A 280 27.69 8.74 -5.25
C SER A 280 26.16 8.80 -5.32
N ALA A 281 25.61 8.10 -6.32
CA ALA A 281 24.23 7.63 -6.49
C ALA A 281 23.07 8.60 -6.21
N LEU A 282 22.35 8.95 -7.28
CA LEU A 282 21.02 9.58 -7.23
C LEU A 282 20.04 8.68 -6.45
N LEU A 283 19.76 9.02 -5.20
CA LEU A 283 18.66 8.45 -4.41
C LEU A 283 17.39 9.29 -4.64
N SER A 284 16.25 8.62 -4.69
CA SER A 284 14.92 9.23 -4.87
C SER A 284 14.60 10.24 -3.77
N ASP A 285 13.91 11.33 -4.13
CA ASP A 285 13.41 12.40 -3.23
C ASP A 285 12.30 11.93 -2.26
N THR A 286 12.02 10.62 -2.19
CA THR A 286 11.00 10.00 -1.32
C THR A 286 11.65 9.01 -0.38
N MET A 287 11.24 9.03 0.89
CA MET A 287 11.68 8.06 1.91
C MET A 287 11.39 6.62 1.46
N PRO A 288 12.29 5.66 1.69
CA PRO A 288 12.08 4.27 1.29
C PRO A 288 10.95 3.64 2.10
N ILE A 289 10.10 2.83 1.47
CA ILE A 289 9.13 1.97 2.14
C ILE A 289 9.87 0.76 2.72
N ILE A 290 9.59 0.48 3.99
CA ILE A 290 10.27 -0.57 4.75
C ILE A 290 9.25 -1.47 5.43
N ASP A 291 9.27 -2.74 5.05
CA ASP A 291 8.44 -3.78 5.64
C ASP A 291 9.19 -4.43 6.81
N ILE A 292 8.75 -4.15 8.05
CA ILE A 292 9.34 -4.74 9.26
C ILE A 292 8.63 -6.01 9.75
N HIS A 293 7.50 -6.36 9.16
CA HIS A 293 6.73 -7.54 9.56
C HIS A 293 6.62 -8.44 8.35
N THR A 294 7.64 -9.26 8.17
CA THR A 294 7.66 -10.20 7.07
C THR A 294 8.54 -11.41 7.35
N HIS A 295 8.15 -12.55 6.80
CA HIS A 295 8.62 -13.84 7.27
C HIS A 295 9.27 -14.67 6.18
N VAL A 296 10.20 -15.53 6.61
CA VAL A 296 10.82 -16.58 5.78
C VAL A 296 11.05 -17.86 6.59
N TYR A 297 11.11 -18.99 5.89
CA TYR A 297 11.70 -20.24 6.36
C TYR A 297 12.98 -20.49 5.54
N PRO A 298 14.15 -20.08 6.04
CA PRO A 298 15.38 -20.13 5.24
C PRO A 298 15.77 -21.58 4.91
N PRO A 299 16.63 -21.81 3.91
CA PRO A 299 16.97 -23.16 3.43
C PRO A 299 17.36 -24.15 4.53
N LYS A 300 18.17 -23.73 5.52
CA LYS A 300 18.57 -24.59 6.64
C LYS A 300 17.42 -24.95 7.58
N TYR A 301 16.46 -24.04 7.74
CA TYR A 301 15.27 -24.33 8.53
C TYR A 301 14.31 -25.27 7.77
N MET A 302 14.21 -25.12 6.44
CA MET A 302 13.45 -26.06 5.61
C MET A 302 14.06 -27.46 5.60
N GLU A 303 15.40 -27.57 5.60
CA GLU A 303 16.11 -28.84 5.77
C GLU A 303 15.75 -29.49 7.11
N LEU A 304 15.81 -28.72 8.20
CA LEU A 304 15.37 -29.16 9.53
C LEU A 304 13.92 -29.66 9.50
N LEU A 305 12.95 -28.84 9.06
CA LEU A 305 11.54 -29.22 9.05
C LEU A 305 11.23 -30.44 8.18
N ARG A 306 11.95 -30.64 7.06
CA ARG A 306 11.79 -31.81 6.20
C ARG A 306 12.38 -33.09 6.80
N SER A 307 13.41 -32.96 7.64
CA SER A 307 14.05 -34.10 8.32
C SER A 307 13.26 -34.62 9.52
N ARG A 308 12.35 -33.81 10.09
CA ARG A 308 11.64 -34.12 11.32
C ARG A 308 10.56 -35.18 11.12
N SER A 309 10.44 -36.07 12.11
CA SER A 309 9.39 -37.11 12.19
C SER A 309 8.15 -36.65 12.97
N THR A 310 8.28 -35.64 13.83
CA THR A 310 7.23 -35.10 14.71
C THR A 310 6.96 -33.63 14.42
N VAL A 311 5.74 -33.17 14.74
CA VAL A 311 5.34 -31.77 14.59
C VAL A 311 6.34 -30.83 15.32
N PRO A 312 6.74 -29.70 14.72
CA PRO A 312 6.41 -29.24 13.36
C PRO A 312 7.23 -29.95 12.28
N TYR A 313 6.67 -30.14 11.08
CA TYR A 313 7.41 -30.67 9.93
C TYR A 313 6.85 -30.17 8.59
N VAL A 314 7.65 -30.32 7.53
CA VAL A 314 7.23 -30.12 6.13
C VAL A 314 7.36 -31.41 5.35
N ARG A 315 6.29 -31.88 4.73
CA ARG A 315 6.31 -33.09 3.88
C ARG A 315 5.34 -32.99 2.71
N THR A 316 5.60 -33.77 1.67
CA THR A 316 4.62 -34.12 0.63
C THR A 316 3.95 -35.43 1.02
N PHE A 317 2.70 -35.61 0.60
CA PHE A 317 1.94 -36.84 0.83
C PHE A 317 1.79 -37.63 -0.47
N PRO A 318 1.74 -38.97 -0.45
CA PRO A 318 1.65 -39.78 -1.68
C PRO A 318 0.46 -39.46 -2.57
N ASP A 319 -0.66 -39.05 -1.98
CA ASP A 319 -1.90 -38.65 -2.65
C ASP A 319 -1.93 -37.17 -3.08
N ALA A 320 -0.90 -36.39 -2.74
CA ALA A 320 -0.71 -35.00 -3.13
C ALA A 320 0.78 -34.65 -3.30
N PRO A 321 1.48 -35.27 -4.27
CA PRO A 321 2.95 -35.17 -4.39
C PRO A 321 3.44 -33.75 -4.71
N ASP A 322 2.60 -32.94 -5.36
CA ASP A 322 2.93 -31.56 -5.76
C ASP A 322 2.54 -30.51 -4.72
N SER A 323 1.99 -30.93 -3.57
CA SER A 323 1.55 -30.02 -2.49
C SER A 323 2.28 -30.34 -1.19
N ALA A 324 3.43 -29.71 -0.99
CA ALA A 324 4.10 -29.74 0.30
C ALA A 324 3.21 -29.07 1.35
N ARG A 325 3.11 -29.71 2.52
CA ARG A 325 2.32 -29.24 3.65
C ARG A 325 3.24 -28.89 4.80
N LEU A 326 3.02 -27.73 5.38
CA LEU A 326 3.59 -27.32 6.65
C LEU A 326 2.59 -27.63 7.76
N ILE A 327 2.99 -28.49 8.70
CA ILE A 327 2.19 -28.85 9.88
C ILE A 327 2.93 -28.32 11.10
N ILE A 328 2.28 -27.42 11.84
CA ILE A 328 2.90 -26.69 12.96
C ILE A 328 2.26 -27.07 14.29
N LEU A 329 0.97 -27.36 14.30
CA LEU A 329 0.24 -27.70 15.52
C LEU A 329 -0.08 -29.19 15.57
N PRO A 330 0.01 -29.87 16.74
CA PRO A 330 -0.35 -31.28 16.85
C PRO A 330 -1.77 -31.59 16.38
N GLY A 331 -2.72 -30.66 16.56
CA GLY A 331 -4.09 -30.80 16.08
C GLY A 331 -4.25 -30.74 14.55
N GLU A 332 -3.23 -30.28 13.82
CA GLU A 332 -3.21 -30.28 12.34
C GLU A 332 -2.72 -31.63 11.78
N ASP A 333 -2.16 -32.50 12.62
CA ASP A 333 -1.55 -33.79 12.23
C ASP A 333 -2.51 -34.98 12.43
N ASP A 334 -3.80 -34.82 12.10
CA ASP A 334 -4.81 -35.87 12.23
C ASP A 334 -4.78 -36.83 11.02
N PRO A 335 -4.45 -38.13 11.21
CA PRO A 335 -4.44 -39.13 10.14
C PRO A 335 -5.77 -39.32 9.41
N SER A 336 -6.90 -38.93 10.02
CA SER A 336 -8.24 -39.03 9.44
C SER A 336 -8.60 -37.84 8.53
N THR A 337 -7.87 -36.73 8.64
CA THR A 337 -8.04 -35.57 7.76
C THR A 337 -7.36 -35.82 6.41
N PRO A 338 -7.99 -35.51 5.26
CA PRO A 338 -7.36 -35.61 3.94
C PRO A 338 -6.02 -34.88 3.90
N SER A 339 -5.00 -35.46 3.27
CA SER A 339 -3.62 -34.92 3.26
C SER A 339 -3.53 -33.46 2.79
N THR A 340 -4.29 -33.11 1.75
CA THR A 340 -4.41 -31.76 1.18
C THR A 340 -5.08 -30.75 2.13
N SER A 341 -5.73 -31.24 3.19
CA SER A 341 -6.40 -30.44 4.21
C SER A 341 -5.63 -30.41 5.54
N ARG A 342 -4.50 -31.13 5.67
CA ARG A 342 -3.64 -31.05 6.86
C ARG A 342 -2.70 -29.87 6.80
N GLY A 343 -2.55 -29.18 7.92
CA GLY A 343 -1.71 -27.98 8.01
C GLY A 343 -2.00 -26.99 6.88
N ARG A 344 -0.96 -26.38 6.33
CA ARG A 344 -1.07 -25.34 5.29
C ARG A 344 -0.24 -25.70 4.07
N PRO A 345 -0.66 -25.31 2.85
CA PRO A 345 0.23 -25.37 1.69
C PRO A 345 1.46 -24.50 1.98
N ILE A 346 2.64 -25.01 1.64
CA ILE A 346 3.89 -24.25 1.70
C ILE A 346 4.52 -24.21 0.31
N GLY A 347 4.44 -23.04 -0.33
CA GLY A 347 5.10 -22.77 -1.60
C GLY A 347 6.45 -22.07 -1.42
N SER A 348 7.09 -21.78 -2.55
CA SER A 348 8.40 -21.11 -2.59
C SER A 348 8.38 -19.71 -1.98
N GLU A 349 7.23 -19.05 -1.90
CA GLU A 349 7.03 -17.75 -1.26
C GLU A 349 7.46 -17.73 0.22
N TYR A 350 7.52 -18.90 0.86
CA TYR A 350 8.00 -19.02 2.24
C TYR A 350 9.52 -19.14 2.37
N TYR A 351 10.21 -19.77 1.42
CA TYR A 351 11.61 -20.20 1.62
C TYR A 351 12.59 -19.78 0.53
N ASP A 352 12.11 -19.33 -0.62
CA ASP A 352 12.95 -18.81 -1.70
C ASP A 352 13.06 -17.29 -1.56
N ILE A 353 14.27 -16.82 -1.25
CA ILE A 353 14.54 -15.39 -1.10
C ILE A 353 14.26 -14.59 -2.38
N LYS A 354 14.34 -15.22 -3.56
CA LYS A 354 14.01 -14.57 -4.82
C LYS A 354 12.52 -14.26 -4.92
N GLN A 355 11.66 -15.11 -4.37
CA GLN A 355 10.23 -14.84 -4.29
C GLN A 355 9.94 -13.68 -3.34
N LYS A 356 10.68 -13.58 -2.23
CA LYS A 356 10.64 -12.41 -1.34
C LYS A 356 11.03 -11.12 -2.09
N ILE A 357 12.13 -11.13 -2.84
CA ILE A 357 12.54 -9.95 -3.64
C ILE A 357 11.49 -9.60 -4.70
N ALA A 358 10.94 -10.60 -5.41
CA ALA A 358 9.88 -10.37 -6.40
C ALA A 358 8.62 -9.78 -5.76
N PHE A 359 8.23 -10.26 -4.57
CA PHE A 359 7.13 -9.69 -3.78
C PHE A 359 7.41 -8.23 -3.41
N MET A 360 8.63 -7.93 -2.96
CA MET A 360 9.05 -6.57 -2.62
C MET A 360 8.98 -5.63 -3.82
N ASP A 361 9.50 -6.06 -4.97
CA ASP A 361 9.49 -5.26 -6.21
C ASP A 361 8.05 -5.02 -6.70
N LEU A 362 7.19 -6.02 -6.59
CA LEU A 362 5.78 -5.91 -6.96
C LEU A 362 5.03 -4.88 -6.10
N HIS A 363 5.31 -4.83 -4.80
CA HIS A 363 4.63 -3.96 -3.84
C HIS A 363 5.40 -2.68 -3.51
N LYS A 364 6.47 -2.38 -4.26
CA LYS A 364 7.33 -1.20 -4.08
C LYS A 364 7.91 -1.08 -2.67
N ILE A 365 8.39 -2.20 -2.14
CA ILE A 365 9.05 -2.27 -0.84
C ILE A 365 10.56 -2.22 -1.10
N GLU A 366 11.19 -1.11 -0.75
CA GLU A 366 12.62 -0.94 -0.93
C GLU A 366 13.43 -1.80 0.04
N LYS A 367 12.98 -1.92 1.30
CA LYS A 367 13.67 -2.74 2.30
C LYS A 367 12.72 -3.67 3.05
N SER A 368 13.19 -4.86 3.38
CA SER A 368 12.50 -5.78 4.28
C SER A 368 13.40 -6.17 5.44
N VAL A 369 12.85 -6.16 6.65
CA VAL A 369 13.46 -6.76 7.83
C VAL A 369 12.79 -8.13 8.03
N ILE A 370 13.36 -9.16 7.42
CA ILE A 370 12.81 -10.52 7.42
C ILE A 370 12.98 -11.16 8.81
N SER A 371 12.12 -12.11 9.13
CA SER A 371 12.21 -12.85 10.38
C SER A 371 11.86 -14.32 10.16
N LEU A 372 12.41 -15.21 10.98
CA LEU A 372 12.01 -16.61 10.95
C LEU A 372 10.54 -16.69 11.36
N ALA A 373 9.69 -17.33 10.54
CA ALA A 373 8.29 -17.51 10.89
C ALA A 373 8.11 -18.48 12.08
N ASN A 374 6.96 -18.38 12.74
CA ASN A 374 6.57 -19.29 13.81
C ASN A 374 6.59 -20.76 13.32
N PRO A 375 6.97 -21.74 14.15
CA PRO A 375 7.15 -21.67 15.60
C PRO A 375 8.61 -21.44 16.04
N TRP A 376 9.42 -20.78 15.20
CA TRP A 376 10.83 -20.49 15.49
C TRP A 376 11.62 -21.76 15.86
N LEU A 377 12.21 -21.79 17.06
CA LEU A 377 12.94 -22.94 17.58
C LEU A 377 12.30 -23.53 18.84
N ASP A 378 11.06 -23.12 19.15
CA ASP A 378 10.41 -23.38 20.44
C ASP A 378 10.15 -24.87 20.70
N PHE A 379 10.15 -25.68 19.63
CA PHE A 379 9.97 -27.12 19.67
C PHE A 379 11.26 -27.91 19.84
N LEU A 380 12.43 -27.27 19.72
CA LEU A 380 13.71 -27.98 19.75
C LEU A 380 14.10 -28.38 21.18
N PRO A 381 14.69 -29.57 21.36
CA PRO A 381 15.34 -29.93 22.61
C PRO A 381 16.47 -28.95 22.98
N SER A 382 16.63 -28.72 24.29
CA SER A 382 17.60 -27.78 24.86
C SER A 382 19.03 -27.96 24.34
N ASN A 383 19.46 -29.21 24.13
CA ASN A 383 20.81 -29.57 23.70
C ASN A 383 21.08 -29.29 22.20
N GLU A 384 20.04 -29.09 21.39
CA GLU A 384 20.16 -28.84 19.94
C GLU A 384 19.87 -27.38 19.59
N ALA A 385 19.12 -26.67 20.44
CA ALA A 385 18.59 -25.35 20.14
C ALA A 385 19.69 -24.30 19.89
N GLY A 386 20.75 -24.27 20.70
CA GLY A 386 21.83 -23.27 20.58
C GLY A 386 22.60 -23.35 19.26
N GLU A 387 23.05 -24.55 18.89
CA GLU A 387 23.74 -24.77 17.61
C GLU A 387 22.79 -24.50 16.43
N THR A 388 21.54 -24.92 16.53
CA THR A 388 20.55 -24.68 15.48
C THR A 388 20.26 -23.19 15.29
N ALA A 389 20.12 -22.41 16.36
CA ALA A 389 19.95 -20.96 16.28
C ALA A 389 21.11 -20.29 15.54
N THR A 390 22.34 -20.71 15.85
CA THR A 390 23.55 -20.20 15.18
C THR A 390 23.47 -20.47 13.68
N ILE A 391 23.20 -21.72 13.29
CA ILE A 391 23.09 -22.14 11.88
C ILE A 391 22.00 -21.35 11.13
N ILE A 392 20.82 -21.20 11.73
CA ILE A 392 19.70 -20.51 11.08
C ILE A 392 19.98 -19.01 10.96
N ASN A 393 20.49 -18.36 12.00
CA ASN A 393 20.81 -16.93 11.96
C ASN A 393 21.94 -16.63 10.96
N ASP A 394 22.91 -17.53 10.82
CA ASP A 394 23.99 -17.40 9.82
C ASP A 394 23.46 -17.58 8.40
N ASP A 395 22.56 -18.55 8.17
CA ASP A 395 21.90 -18.75 6.88
C ASP A 395 21.09 -17.51 6.49
N VAL A 396 20.28 -16.94 7.39
CA VAL A 396 19.52 -15.70 7.12
C VAL A 396 20.45 -14.52 6.85
N ASN A 397 21.54 -14.37 7.61
CA ASN A 397 22.53 -13.32 7.37
C ASN A 397 23.20 -13.48 6.00
N GLU A 398 23.49 -14.71 5.57
CA GLU A 398 23.98 -15.01 4.22
C GLU A 398 22.95 -14.65 3.15
N GLN A 399 21.68 -14.99 3.32
CA GLN A 399 20.59 -14.58 2.40
C GLN A 399 20.50 -13.05 2.29
N CYS A 400 20.60 -12.31 3.39
CA CYS A 400 20.61 -10.85 3.36
C CYS A 400 21.82 -10.29 2.60
N SER A 401 22.99 -10.93 2.72
CA SER A 401 24.23 -10.51 2.05
C SER A 401 24.15 -10.58 0.52
N GLN A 402 23.26 -11.41 -0.03
CA GLN A 402 23.02 -11.53 -1.47
C GLN A 402 22.23 -10.33 -2.03
N HIS A 403 21.56 -9.56 -1.16
CA HIS A 403 20.74 -8.40 -1.52
C HIS A 403 21.06 -7.19 -0.61
N PRO A 404 22.32 -6.67 -0.65
CA PRO A 404 22.76 -5.62 0.25
C PRO A 404 21.92 -4.36 0.10
N GLY A 405 21.53 -3.76 1.23
CA GLY A 405 20.68 -2.56 1.27
C GLY A 405 19.19 -2.82 1.02
N ARG A 406 18.78 -4.03 0.64
CA ARG A 406 17.38 -4.45 0.49
C ARG A 406 16.90 -5.32 1.65
N LEU A 407 17.77 -6.16 2.23
CA LEU A 407 17.39 -7.12 3.26
C LEU A 407 18.19 -6.94 4.55
N TYR A 408 17.45 -7.00 5.66
CA TYR A 408 17.92 -7.07 7.05
C TYR A 408 17.10 -8.12 7.78
N PHE A 409 17.43 -8.49 9.02
CA PHE A 409 16.63 -9.48 9.73
C PHE A 409 16.54 -9.30 11.25
N PHE A 410 15.47 -9.85 11.82
CA PHE A 410 15.37 -10.15 13.25
C PHE A 410 15.85 -11.60 13.49
N GLY A 411 16.84 -11.77 14.36
CA GLY A 411 17.39 -13.08 14.69
C GLY A 411 16.44 -13.92 15.54
N THR A 412 16.49 -15.24 15.38
CA THR A 412 15.76 -16.18 16.26
C THR A 412 16.60 -16.54 17.49
N LEU A 413 15.95 -16.85 18.62
CA LEU A 413 16.61 -17.23 19.86
C LEU A 413 16.35 -18.71 20.24
N PRO A 414 17.33 -19.40 20.84
CA PRO A 414 17.19 -20.79 21.27
C PRO A 414 16.49 -20.89 22.64
N LEU A 415 15.22 -20.52 22.74
CA LEU A 415 14.53 -20.33 24.03
C LEU A 415 14.37 -21.58 24.89
N SER A 416 14.53 -22.77 24.32
CA SER A 416 14.58 -24.03 25.08
C SER A 416 15.96 -24.35 25.65
N ALA A 417 17.01 -23.62 25.24
CA ALA A 417 18.35 -23.72 25.80
C ALA A 417 18.45 -23.05 27.18
N SER A 418 19.61 -23.17 27.84
CA SER A 418 19.87 -22.43 29.07
C SER A 418 19.98 -20.92 28.80
N THR A 419 19.71 -20.11 29.81
CA THR A 419 19.78 -18.63 29.72
C THR A 419 21.15 -18.14 29.27
N GLU A 420 22.23 -18.84 29.63
CA GLU A 420 23.60 -18.51 29.21
C GLU A 420 23.77 -18.66 27.70
N VAL A 421 23.20 -19.73 27.10
CA VAL A 421 23.24 -19.96 25.65
C VAL A 421 22.42 -18.90 24.92
N ILE A 422 21.25 -18.55 25.45
CA ILE A 422 20.39 -17.50 24.87
C ILE A 422 21.11 -16.14 24.89
N VAL A 423 21.72 -15.77 26.02
CA VAL A 423 22.48 -14.51 26.16
C VAL A 423 23.71 -14.48 25.26
N ALA A 424 24.41 -15.60 25.10
CA ALA A 424 25.53 -15.69 24.15
C ALA A 424 25.08 -15.46 22.70
N GLU A 425 23.91 -15.99 22.31
CA GLU A 425 23.38 -15.76 20.97
C GLU A 425 22.92 -14.31 20.75
N ILE A 426 22.32 -13.67 21.76
CA ILE A 426 21.98 -12.23 21.74
C ILE A 426 23.23 -11.38 21.46
N GLN A 427 24.32 -11.66 22.18
CA GLN A 427 25.61 -10.99 21.99
C GLN A 427 26.15 -11.21 20.58
N ARG A 428 26.10 -12.46 20.09
CA ARG A 428 26.58 -12.83 18.76
C ARG A 428 25.77 -12.17 17.64
N LEU A 429 24.44 -12.13 17.76
CA LEU A 429 23.55 -11.43 16.81
C LEU A 429 23.92 -9.97 16.64
N GLY A 430 24.40 -9.30 17.70
CA GLY A 430 24.90 -7.92 17.63
C GLY A 430 26.15 -7.74 16.77
N THR A 431 26.83 -8.83 16.39
CA THR A 431 28.00 -8.82 15.50
C THR A 431 27.66 -9.14 14.04
N LEU A 432 26.45 -9.63 13.76
CA LEU A 432 26.03 -9.95 12.40
C LEU A 432 25.62 -8.69 11.65
N GLN A 433 26.13 -8.55 10.42
CA GLN A 433 26.02 -7.31 9.64
C GLN A 433 24.57 -6.86 9.40
N TYR A 434 23.67 -7.82 9.15
CA TYR A 434 22.29 -7.54 8.74
C TYR A 434 21.26 -7.71 9.87
N ALA A 435 21.67 -8.18 11.05
CA ALA A 435 20.78 -8.35 12.20
C ALA A 435 20.38 -6.99 12.79
N ARG A 436 19.09 -6.80 13.09
CA ARG A 436 18.52 -5.54 13.64
C ARG A 436 17.60 -5.73 14.85
N GLY A 437 17.73 -6.89 15.50
CA GLY A 437 16.99 -7.23 16.70
C GLY A 437 16.72 -8.73 16.74
N VAL A 438 15.72 -9.13 17.51
CA VAL A 438 15.31 -10.54 17.66
C VAL A 438 13.81 -10.68 17.44
N ILE A 439 13.36 -11.83 16.94
CA ILE A 439 11.95 -12.23 16.95
C ILE A 439 11.71 -13.24 18.08
N LEU A 440 10.59 -13.11 18.79
CA LEU A 440 10.26 -13.88 19.98
C LEU A 440 8.76 -14.23 19.99
N GLY A 441 8.43 -15.46 20.34
CA GLY A 441 7.06 -15.92 20.61
C GLY A 441 6.57 -15.58 22.02
N THR A 442 5.30 -15.85 22.33
CA THR A 442 4.71 -15.47 23.64
C THR A 442 4.96 -16.47 24.78
N SER A 443 5.52 -17.64 24.48
CA SER A 443 5.81 -18.70 25.47
C SER A 443 7.06 -18.42 26.30
N GLY A 444 7.98 -17.59 25.82
CA GLY A 444 9.25 -17.35 26.50
C GLY A 444 10.05 -18.63 26.67
N LEU A 445 10.45 -18.94 27.92
CA LEU A 445 11.12 -20.21 28.25
C LEU A 445 10.14 -21.37 28.48
N GLY A 446 8.86 -21.19 28.11
CA GLY A 446 7.77 -22.16 28.30
C GLY A 446 6.74 -21.78 29.37
N GLN A 447 7.02 -20.73 30.17
CA GLN A 447 6.11 -20.25 31.22
C GLN A 447 5.51 -18.86 30.93
N GLY A 448 5.76 -18.31 29.74
CA GLY A 448 5.33 -16.97 29.33
C GLY A 448 6.39 -15.89 29.58
N LEU A 449 6.03 -14.65 29.22
CA LEU A 449 6.95 -13.50 29.20
C LEU A 449 7.10 -12.78 30.56
N ASP A 450 6.32 -13.18 31.55
CA ASP A 450 6.42 -12.72 32.94
C ASP A 450 7.29 -13.67 33.80
N ASP A 451 7.86 -14.73 33.21
CA ASP A 451 8.78 -15.63 33.90
C ASP A 451 10.05 -14.88 34.34
N PRO A 452 10.37 -14.81 35.66
CA PRO A 452 11.60 -14.18 36.14
C PRO A 452 12.89 -14.77 35.56
N ASN A 453 12.87 -16.03 35.07
CA ASN A 453 14.02 -16.63 34.39
C ASN A 453 14.34 -15.99 33.03
N LEU A 454 13.43 -15.18 32.46
CA LEU A 454 13.72 -14.33 31.30
C LEU A 454 14.48 -13.05 31.66
N ASN A 455 14.63 -12.68 32.95
CA ASN A 455 15.33 -11.46 33.34
C ASN A 455 16.76 -11.36 32.76
N PRO A 456 17.60 -12.42 32.73
CA PRO A 456 18.91 -12.35 32.08
C PRO A 456 18.82 -12.08 30.57
N VAL A 457 17.79 -12.62 29.90
CA VAL A 457 17.52 -12.42 28.47
C VAL A 457 17.13 -10.96 28.22
N TYR A 458 16.20 -10.41 29.02
CA TYR A 458 15.82 -8.99 28.93
C TYR A 458 16.99 -8.04 29.24
N ALA A 459 17.80 -8.36 30.25
CA ALA A 459 18.99 -7.58 30.59
C ALA A 459 19.98 -7.53 29.42
N ALA A 460 20.20 -8.67 28.74
CA ALA A 460 21.09 -8.72 27.58
C ALA A 460 20.52 -7.93 26.39
N LEU A 461 19.24 -8.11 26.06
CA LEU A 461 18.58 -7.37 24.97
C LEU A 461 18.61 -5.85 25.20
N GLU A 462 18.36 -5.41 26.44
CA GLU A 462 18.47 -4.01 26.84
C GLU A 462 19.93 -3.49 26.73
N ALA A 463 20.90 -4.23 27.27
CA ALA A 463 22.31 -3.85 27.24
C ALA A 463 22.86 -3.71 25.81
N HIS A 464 22.37 -4.54 24.89
CA HIS A 464 22.73 -4.49 23.47
C HIS A 464 21.83 -3.59 22.62
N SER A 465 20.82 -2.94 23.23
CA SER A 465 19.83 -2.11 22.52
C SER A 465 19.18 -2.83 21.34
N GLN A 466 18.93 -4.14 21.48
CA GLN A 466 18.30 -4.95 20.45
C GLN A 466 16.77 -4.89 20.60
N LEU A 467 16.08 -4.57 19.52
CA LEU A 467 14.63 -4.55 19.48
C LEU A 467 14.08 -5.97 19.52
N ILE A 468 13.06 -6.21 20.36
CA ILE A 468 12.28 -7.44 20.34
C ILE A 468 11.11 -7.24 19.40
N PHE A 469 11.00 -8.03 18.34
CA PHE A 469 9.76 -8.20 17.60
C PHE A 469 8.95 -9.34 18.24
N LEU A 470 7.92 -8.99 19.02
CA LEU A 470 7.04 -9.95 19.67
C LEU A 470 5.90 -10.35 18.73
N HIS A 471 5.80 -11.64 18.44
CA HIS A 471 4.88 -12.17 17.44
C HIS A 471 4.05 -13.34 17.98
N PRO A 472 2.76 -13.46 17.62
CA PRO A 472 1.89 -14.55 18.07
C PRO A 472 2.17 -15.88 17.36
N HIS A 473 1.73 -16.97 17.97
CA HIS A 473 1.74 -18.30 17.35
C HIS A 473 0.71 -19.23 17.98
N TYR A 474 0.66 -19.26 19.32
CA TYR A 474 -0.06 -20.27 20.08
C TYR A 474 -1.58 -20.05 20.12
N GLY A 475 -2.02 -18.81 19.87
CA GLY A 475 -3.41 -18.39 19.89
C GLY A 475 -4.07 -18.62 21.25
N LEU A 476 -5.36 -18.96 21.19
CA LEU A 476 -6.17 -19.35 22.36
C LEU A 476 -6.54 -20.83 22.29
N PRO A 477 -6.88 -21.47 23.42
CA PRO A 477 -7.35 -22.86 23.43
C PRO A 477 -8.52 -23.06 22.47
N ALA A 478 -8.45 -24.07 21.60
CA ALA A 478 -9.44 -24.28 20.52
C ALA A 478 -10.90 -24.35 21.02
N SER A 479 -11.12 -24.77 22.26
CA SER A 479 -12.44 -24.83 22.90
C SER A 479 -13.15 -23.48 22.98
N VAL A 480 -12.44 -22.35 22.99
CA VAL A 480 -13.06 -21.01 23.08
C VAL A 480 -13.79 -20.62 21.80
N TYR A 481 -13.48 -21.26 20.66
CA TYR A 481 -14.10 -20.99 19.37
C TYR A 481 -15.42 -21.76 19.17
N GLY A 482 -15.73 -22.68 20.08
CA GLY A 482 -16.98 -23.45 20.07
C GLY A 482 -17.03 -24.59 19.05
N PRO A 483 -18.09 -25.41 19.09
CA PRO A 483 -18.18 -26.65 18.31
C PRO A 483 -18.34 -26.44 16.80
N ARG A 484 -18.67 -25.23 16.36
CA ARG A 484 -18.83 -24.86 14.93
C ARG A 484 -17.59 -24.22 14.33
N ALA A 485 -16.48 -24.12 15.08
CA ALA A 485 -15.27 -23.41 14.64
C ALA A 485 -14.74 -23.88 13.27
N SER A 486 -14.84 -25.18 12.97
CA SER A 486 -14.42 -25.75 11.69
C SER A 486 -15.18 -25.20 10.49
N GLU A 487 -16.39 -24.67 10.67
CA GLU A 487 -17.18 -24.05 9.61
C GLU A 487 -16.63 -22.68 9.17
N TYR A 488 -15.77 -22.07 9.98
CA TYR A 488 -15.26 -20.71 9.78
C TYR A 488 -13.80 -20.69 9.29
N GLY A 489 -13.27 -21.85 8.87
CA GLY A 489 -11.88 -22.01 8.47
C GLY A 489 -10.93 -21.50 9.56
N HIS A 490 -9.93 -20.72 9.16
CA HIS A 490 -8.93 -20.15 10.07
C HIS A 490 -9.26 -18.74 10.58
N VAL A 491 -10.47 -18.22 10.32
CA VAL A 491 -10.82 -16.83 10.64
C VAL A 491 -10.72 -16.56 12.14
N LEU A 492 -11.33 -17.38 13.00
CA LEU A 492 -11.30 -17.17 14.45
C LEU A 492 -9.88 -17.24 15.05
N PRO A 493 -9.07 -18.28 14.81
CA PRO A 493 -7.72 -18.34 15.38
C PRO A 493 -6.78 -17.24 14.87
N LEU A 494 -6.88 -16.84 13.61
CA LEU A 494 -6.00 -15.81 13.04
C LEU A 494 -6.47 -14.39 13.38
N ALA A 495 -7.76 -14.08 13.22
CA ALA A 495 -8.28 -12.73 13.42
C ALA A 495 -8.52 -12.38 14.90
N LEU A 496 -8.73 -13.37 15.77
CA LEU A 496 -8.96 -13.14 17.20
C LEU A 496 -7.86 -13.78 18.05
N GLY A 497 -7.51 -15.04 17.79
CA GLY A 497 -6.56 -15.78 18.62
C GLY A 497 -5.20 -15.09 18.72
N PHE A 498 -4.58 -14.79 17.59
CA PHE A 498 -3.27 -14.14 17.50
C PHE A 498 -3.20 -12.75 18.17
N PRO A 499 -4.09 -11.79 17.85
CA PRO A 499 -4.04 -10.48 18.51
C PRO A 499 -4.38 -10.56 20.02
N LEU A 500 -5.26 -11.47 20.44
CA LEU A 500 -5.57 -11.66 21.87
C LEU A 500 -4.39 -12.30 22.62
N GLU A 501 -3.71 -13.28 22.04
CA GLU A 501 -2.48 -13.88 22.59
C GLU A 501 -1.42 -12.81 22.85
N THR A 502 -1.13 -11.97 21.85
CA THR A 502 -0.20 -10.85 21.97
C THR A 502 -0.60 -9.90 23.11
N THR A 503 -1.89 -9.57 23.18
CA THR A 503 -2.42 -8.67 24.22
C THR A 503 -2.25 -9.25 25.62
N ILE A 504 -2.51 -10.55 25.80
CA ILE A 504 -2.37 -11.26 27.08
C ILE A 504 -0.89 -11.31 27.48
N ALA A 505 0.00 -11.66 26.55
CA ALA A 505 1.44 -11.76 26.81
C ALA A 505 2.03 -10.42 27.27
N VAL A 506 1.71 -9.33 26.57
CA VAL A 506 2.17 -7.98 26.93
C VAL A 506 1.54 -7.50 28.24
N SER A 507 0.25 -7.80 28.47
CA SER A 507 -0.40 -7.47 29.75
C SER A 507 0.27 -8.17 30.93
N ARG A 508 0.71 -9.43 30.77
CA ARG A 508 1.49 -10.16 31.78
C ARG A 508 2.85 -9.50 32.04
N MET A 509 3.56 -9.07 30.98
CA MET A 509 4.81 -8.32 31.14
C MET A 509 4.62 -6.98 31.88
N LEU A 510 3.54 -6.26 31.58
CA LEU A 510 3.16 -5.01 32.26
C LEU A 510 2.90 -5.26 33.76
N LEU A 511 2.03 -6.22 34.06
CA LEU A 511 1.61 -6.53 35.43
C LEU A 511 2.74 -7.11 36.29
N SER A 512 3.67 -7.84 35.67
CA SER A 512 4.86 -8.37 36.35
C SER A 512 6.00 -7.34 36.47
N GLY A 513 5.84 -6.11 35.96
CA GLY A 513 6.83 -5.04 36.09
C GLY A 513 8.10 -5.25 35.27
N VAL A 514 8.02 -5.93 34.11
CA VAL A 514 9.20 -6.13 33.23
C VAL A 514 9.82 -4.78 32.86
N TRP A 515 9.00 -3.82 32.45
CA TRP A 515 9.47 -2.49 32.09
C TRP A 515 9.89 -1.63 33.28
N ASP A 516 9.50 -1.96 34.51
CA ASP A 516 10.03 -1.28 35.70
C ASP A 516 11.45 -1.77 36.02
N ARG A 517 11.76 -3.04 35.72
CA ARG A 517 13.12 -3.59 35.84
C ARG A 517 14.03 -3.22 34.67
N PHE A 518 13.49 -3.23 33.45
CA PHE A 518 14.22 -3.01 32.20
C PHE A 518 13.65 -1.79 31.47
N THR A 519 13.93 -0.62 32.02
CA THR A 519 13.32 0.67 31.61
C THR A 519 13.65 1.09 30.17
N LYS A 520 14.72 0.56 29.57
CA LYS A 520 15.16 0.84 28.19
C LYS A 520 14.87 -0.30 27.23
N LEU A 521 14.25 -1.39 27.69
CA LEU A 521 13.83 -2.49 26.82
C LEU A 521 12.78 -2.00 25.83
N ASN A 522 13.04 -2.18 24.54
CA ASN A 522 12.12 -1.81 23.48
C ASN A 522 11.51 -3.06 22.83
N VAL A 523 10.20 -3.02 22.61
CA VAL A 523 9.45 -4.13 22.00
C VAL A 523 8.56 -3.60 20.88
N LEU A 524 8.73 -4.15 19.68
CA LEU A 524 7.81 -4.04 18.56
C LEU A 524 6.75 -5.12 18.68
N LEU A 525 5.48 -4.73 18.70
CA LEU A 525 4.36 -5.66 18.78
C LEU A 525 3.74 -5.89 17.40
N ALA A 526 3.54 -7.17 17.09
CA ALA A 526 2.78 -7.59 15.92
C ALA A 526 1.32 -7.10 15.97
N HIS A 527 0.76 -6.87 14.78
CA HIS A 527 -0.65 -6.58 14.53
C HIS A 527 -1.17 -5.37 15.33
N SER A 528 -0.41 -4.28 15.30
CA SER A 528 -0.62 -3.05 16.09
C SER A 528 -0.78 -3.28 17.60
N GLY A 529 -0.10 -4.27 18.17
CA GLY A 529 -0.23 -4.62 19.59
C GLY A 529 -1.43 -5.52 19.89
N GLY A 530 -1.98 -6.16 18.87
CA GLY A 530 -3.21 -6.95 18.97
C GLY A 530 -4.40 -6.07 19.30
N THR A 531 -4.88 -6.17 20.54
CA THR A 531 -5.99 -5.36 21.06
C THR A 531 -5.55 -4.40 22.17
N LEU A 532 -4.24 -4.33 22.46
CA LEU A 532 -3.69 -3.52 23.55
C LEU A 532 -4.03 -2.02 23.44
N PRO A 533 -3.87 -1.33 22.27
CA PRO A 533 -4.27 0.07 22.16
C PRO A 533 -5.74 0.33 22.54
N PHE A 534 -6.62 -0.61 22.18
CA PHE A 534 -8.04 -0.49 22.46
C PHE A 534 -8.39 -0.81 23.93
N LEU A 535 -7.66 -1.74 24.56
CA LEU A 535 -7.93 -2.20 25.92
C LEU A 535 -7.12 -1.48 27.00
N ALA A 536 -6.13 -0.65 26.65
CA ALA A 536 -5.23 0.02 27.58
C ALA A 536 -5.96 0.77 28.70
N GLY A 537 -6.99 1.57 28.38
CA GLY A 537 -7.77 2.28 29.39
C GLY A 537 -8.54 1.35 30.35
N ARG A 538 -9.01 0.21 29.85
CA ARG A 538 -9.67 -0.81 30.68
C ARG A 538 -8.68 -1.51 31.60
N ILE A 539 -7.49 -1.85 31.09
CA ILE A 539 -6.41 -2.47 31.86
C ILE A 539 -6.01 -1.54 33.01
N GLU A 540 -5.76 -0.27 32.73
CA GLU A 540 -5.45 0.75 33.75
C GLU A 540 -6.55 0.86 34.81
N SER A 541 -7.80 0.98 34.37
CA SER A 541 -8.92 1.03 35.30
C SER A 541 -9.00 -0.22 36.17
N CYS A 542 -8.77 -1.42 35.63
CA CYS A 542 -8.77 -2.66 36.40
C CYS A 542 -7.64 -2.70 37.43
N ILE A 543 -6.41 -2.30 37.06
CA ILE A 543 -5.26 -2.26 37.97
C ILE A 543 -5.54 -1.34 39.16
N LEU A 544 -6.05 -0.13 38.92
CA LEU A 544 -6.30 0.87 39.97
C LEU A 544 -7.44 0.48 40.93
N HIS A 545 -8.38 -0.35 40.47
CA HIS A 545 -9.54 -0.78 41.25
C HIS A 545 -9.42 -2.21 41.79
N ASP A 546 -8.30 -2.90 41.55
CA ASP A 546 -8.09 -4.25 42.05
C ASP A 546 -7.61 -4.24 43.51
N GLY A 547 -8.37 -4.90 44.38
CA GLY A 547 -8.09 -4.96 45.81
C GLY A 547 -6.81 -5.72 46.16
N HIS A 548 -6.45 -6.75 45.39
CA HIS A 548 -5.24 -7.53 45.59
C HIS A 548 -4.01 -6.70 45.24
N ILE A 549 -3.97 -6.10 44.04
CA ILE A 549 -2.87 -5.22 43.60
C ILE A 549 -2.65 -4.07 44.60
N LYS A 550 -3.74 -3.42 45.04
CA LYS A 550 -3.67 -2.33 46.01
C LYS A 550 -3.12 -2.77 47.37
N GLN A 551 -3.53 -3.93 47.86
CA GLN A 551 -3.09 -4.47 49.15
C GLN A 551 -1.57 -4.71 49.18
N TYR A 552 -0.99 -5.18 48.07
CA TYR A 552 0.45 -5.46 47.98
C TYR A 552 1.30 -4.27 47.51
N GLY A 553 0.70 -3.08 47.36
CA GLY A 553 1.42 -1.87 46.96
C GLY A 553 1.98 -1.91 45.54
N GLN A 554 1.55 -2.87 44.71
CA GLN A 554 2.08 -3.12 43.37
C GLN A 554 1.73 -2.02 42.34
N ALA A 555 0.90 -1.05 42.73
CA ALA A 555 0.48 0.07 41.88
C ALA A 555 1.06 1.44 42.26
N ALA A 556 1.80 1.56 43.38
CA ALA A 556 2.15 2.88 43.93
C ALA A 556 3.17 3.66 43.08
N ASP A 557 4.14 2.97 42.47
CA ASP A 557 5.25 3.57 41.72
C ASP A 557 5.41 2.99 40.30
N ARG A 558 4.36 2.33 39.78
CA ARG A 558 4.40 1.73 38.44
C ARG A 558 4.30 2.79 37.36
N ARG A 559 4.97 2.56 36.23
CA ARG A 559 4.68 3.28 35.00
C ARG A 559 3.35 2.77 34.44
N ASP A 560 2.47 3.69 34.05
CA ASP A 560 1.18 3.31 33.50
C ASP A 560 1.33 2.73 32.07
N VAL A 561 0.29 2.04 31.59
CA VAL A 561 0.27 1.42 30.25
C VAL A 561 0.51 2.46 29.16
N TRP A 562 0.03 3.70 29.34
CA TRP A 562 0.16 4.76 28.33
C TRP A 562 1.59 5.28 28.24
N ASP A 563 2.29 5.41 29.36
CA ASP A 563 3.72 5.74 29.40
C ASP A 563 4.50 4.66 28.65
N ILE A 564 4.31 3.39 28.99
CA ILE A 564 5.02 2.27 28.37
C ILE A 564 4.72 2.18 26.86
N LEU A 565 3.48 2.46 26.44
CA LEU A 565 3.09 2.54 25.02
C LEU A 565 3.82 3.65 24.26
N LYS A 566 4.20 4.75 24.94
CA LYS A 566 4.90 5.90 24.34
C LYS A 566 6.42 5.82 24.47
N THR A 567 6.95 5.09 25.45
CA THR A 567 8.39 5.05 25.71
C THR A 567 9.07 3.76 25.25
N ASN A 568 8.43 2.61 25.42
CA ASN A 568 9.05 1.30 25.28
C ASN A 568 8.46 0.45 24.15
N ILE A 569 7.19 0.67 23.79
CA ILE A 569 6.50 -0.14 22.80
C ILE A 569 6.48 0.56 21.44
N TYR A 570 6.85 -0.16 20.40
CA TYR A 570 6.57 0.16 19.01
C TYR A 570 5.44 -0.75 18.52
N LEU A 571 4.64 -0.28 17.57
CA LEU A 571 3.55 -1.08 17.00
C LEU A 571 3.77 -1.18 15.49
N ASP A 572 3.59 -2.37 14.92
CA ASP A 572 3.47 -2.43 13.47
C ASP A 572 2.13 -1.83 13.00
N ALA A 573 2.00 -1.59 11.70
CA ALA A 573 0.79 -1.10 11.06
C ALA A 573 -0.03 -2.22 10.36
N VAL A 574 0.12 -3.49 10.79
CA VAL A 574 -0.62 -4.63 10.24
C VAL A 574 -1.99 -4.73 10.93
N ILE A 575 -2.91 -3.84 10.53
CA ILE A 575 -4.21 -3.69 11.18
C ILE A 575 -5.38 -3.56 10.20
N TYR A 576 -5.09 -3.50 8.90
CA TYR A 576 -6.02 -3.57 7.77
C TYR A 576 -7.08 -2.46 7.66
N SER A 577 -7.24 -1.61 8.68
CA SER A 577 -8.20 -0.51 8.70
C SER A 577 -7.65 0.74 9.39
N GLU A 578 -8.02 1.90 8.87
CA GLU A 578 -7.77 3.21 9.44
C GLU A 578 -8.34 3.37 10.86
N VAL A 579 -9.39 2.63 11.22
CA VAL A 579 -10.01 2.70 12.56
C VAL A 579 -9.04 2.18 13.62
N GLY A 580 -8.51 0.98 13.40
CA GLY A 580 -7.52 0.38 14.30
C GLY A 580 -6.21 1.15 14.29
N LEU A 581 -5.77 1.61 13.11
CA LEU A 581 -4.52 2.37 13.00
C LEU A 581 -4.59 3.73 13.70
N LYS A 582 -5.74 4.42 13.68
CA LYS A 582 -5.93 5.65 14.46
C LYS A 582 -5.85 5.38 15.96
N ALA A 583 -6.44 4.30 16.46
CA ALA A 583 -6.31 3.93 17.87
C ALA A 583 -4.85 3.63 18.28
N ALA A 584 -4.11 2.91 17.42
CA ALA A 584 -2.68 2.67 17.61
C ALA A 584 -1.88 3.97 17.63
N ARG A 585 -2.17 4.89 16.70
CA ARG A 585 -1.55 6.23 16.61
C ARG A 585 -1.78 7.06 17.85
N GLU A 586 -3.02 7.14 18.35
CA GLU A 586 -3.33 7.91 19.56
C GLU A 586 -2.69 7.30 20.82
N SER A 587 -2.46 5.99 20.81
CA SER A 587 -1.90 5.26 21.95
C SER A 587 -0.37 5.42 22.05
N SER A 588 0.36 5.15 20.96
CA SER A 588 1.83 5.12 20.94
C SER A 588 2.48 6.34 20.27
N GLY A 589 1.74 7.12 19.49
CA GLY A 589 2.30 8.18 18.65
C GLY A 589 2.71 7.69 17.26
N ALA A 590 2.69 8.60 16.29
CA ALA A 590 2.99 8.30 14.88
C ALA A 590 4.44 7.88 14.65
N ASP A 591 5.38 8.40 15.45
CA ASP A 591 6.81 8.11 15.43
C ASP A 591 7.15 6.70 15.95
N ARG A 592 6.13 5.96 16.41
CA ARG A 592 6.25 4.60 16.94
C ARG A 592 5.43 3.56 16.20
N LEU A 593 4.85 3.93 15.05
CA LEU A 593 4.18 3.03 14.12
C LEU A 593 5.11 2.67 12.95
N LEU A 594 5.16 1.38 12.57
CA LEU A 594 6.03 0.89 11.50
C LEU A 594 5.25 0.01 10.52
N PHE A 595 5.42 0.25 9.21
CA PHE A 595 4.75 -0.53 8.19
C PHE A 595 5.17 -2.01 8.16
N GLY A 596 4.21 -2.89 7.87
CA GLY A 596 4.40 -4.32 7.79
C GLY A 596 3.41 -4.98 6.83
N THR A 597 3.74 -6.16 6.31
CA THR A 597 2.87 -6.89 5.36
C THR A 597 2.32 -8.21 5.87
N ASP A 598 3.00 -8.82 6.84
CA ASP A 598 2.80 -10.21 7.28
C ASP A 598 2.92 -11.24 6.13
N HIS A 599 3.66 -10.87 5.07
CA HIS A 599 3.97 -11.82 3.99
C HIS A 599 4.79 -13.00 4.53
N PRO A 600 4.53 -14.25 4.08
CA PRO A 600 3.62 -14.63 2.98
C PRO A 600 2.25 -15.19 3.42
N PHE A 601 1.78 -14.92 4.65
CA PHE A 601 0.70 -15.72 5.23
C PHE A 601 -0.70 -15.48 4.62
N PHE A 602 -0.92 -14.33 3.98
CA PHE A 602 -2.20 -13.97 3.38
C PHE A 602 -2.06 -13.74 1.86
N PRO A 603 -1.77 -14.79 1.08
CA PRO A 603 -1.67 -14.69 -0.37
C PRO A 603 -3.04 -14.45 -1.01
N PRO A 604 -3.09 -13.94 -2.23
CA PRO A 604 -4.33 -13.94 -3.01
C PRO A 604 -4.85 -15.37 -3.22
N LEU A 605 -6.18 -15.54 -3.19
CA LEU A 605 -6.85 -16.83 -3.41
C LEU A 605 -7.30 -17.03 -4.86
N GLU A 606 -7.33 -15.96 -5.66
CA GLU A 606 -7.67 -16.02 -7.08
C GLU A 606 -6.42 -16.36 -7.89
N GLU A 607 -6.49 -17.33 -8.81
CA GLU A 607 -5.33 -17.89 -9.54
C GLU A 607 -4.52 -16.83 -10.32
N ASP A 608 -5.17 -15.77 -10.81
CA ASP A 608 -4.54 -14.70 -11.61
C ASP A 608 -4.18 -13.44 -10.81
N ALA A 609 -4.53 -13.39 -9.52
CA ALA A 609 -4.29 -12.21 -8.70
C ALA A 609 -2.81 -12.14 -8.30
N LYS A 610 -2.10 -11.14 -8.84
CA LYS A 610 -0.70 -10.89 -8.51
C LYS A 610 -0.54 -9.97 -7.29
N GLU A 611 -1.40 -8.97 -7.15
CA GLU A 611 -1.34 -8.03 -6.03
C GLU A 611 -1.95 -8.63 -4.76
N TRP A 612 -1.27 -8.41 -3.63
CA TRP A 612 -1.69 -8.91 -2.34
C TRP A 612 -2.64 -7.90 -1.69
N HIS A 613 -3.92 -8.27 -1.58
CA HIS A 613 -4.91 -7.41 -0.93
C HIS A 613 -4.54 -7.10 0.53
N SER A 614 -3.90 -8.06 1.21
CA SER A 614 -3.33 -7.90 2.56
C SER A 614 -2.36 -6.73 2.67
N VAL A 615 -1.53 -6.50 1.65
CA VAL A 615 -0.58 -5.36 1.59
C VAL A 615 -1.32 -4.06 1.32
N ASN A 616 -2.17 -4.05 0.29
CA ASN A 616 -2.91 -2.85 -0.13
C ASN A 616 -3.83 -2.32 0.98
N ALA A 617 -4.43 -3.20 1.77
CA ALA A 617 -5.25 -2.82 2.93
C ALA A 617 -4.46 -2.01 3.96
N ASN A 618 -3.22 -2.40 4.28
CA ASN A 618 -2.37 -1.66 5.23
C ASN A 618 -1.88 -0.33 4.63
N TYR A 619 -1.51 -0.29 3.34
CA TYR A 619 -1.21 0.98 2.66
C TYR A 619 -2.40 1.96 2.72
N MET A 620 -3.61 1.46 2.44
CA MET A 620 -4.83 2.27 2.52
C MET A 620 -5.13 2.73 3.95
N ALA A 621 -4.93 1.86 4.95
CA ALA A 621 -5.11 2.20 6.35
C ALA A 621 -4.20 3.36 6.76
N ILE A 622 -2.90 3.30 6.41
CA ILE A 622 -1.93 4.38 6.67
C ILE A 622 -2.35 5.66 5.95
N SER A 623 -2.62 5.58 4.65
CA SER A 623 -3.00 6.76 3.85
C SER A 623 -4.22 7.48 4.45
N LYS A 624 -5.23 6.75 4.89
CA LYS A 624 -6.44 7.32 5.49
C LYS A 624 -6.25 7.77 6.94
N ALA A 625 -5.46 7.06 7.73
CA ALA A 625 -5.21 7.41 9.13
C ALA A 625 -4.38 8.70 9.25
N PHE A 626 -3.54 8.98 8.26
CA PHE A 626 -2.66 10.14 8.19
C PHE A 626 -3.05 11.14 7.09
N ALA A 627 -4.32 11.13 6.66
CA ALA A 627 -4.79 12.09 5.66
C ALA A 627 -4.56 13.53 6.15
N GLY A 628 -3.81 14.31 5.36
CA GLY A 628 -3.38 15.67 5.71
C GLY A 628 -2.04 15.78 6.44
N ASP A 629 -1.33 14.67 6.66
CA ASP A 629 -0.01 14.62 7.31
C ASP A 629 0.91 13.62 6.58
N ASP A 630 1.27 13.97 5.34
CA ASP A 630 2.07 13.12 4.45
C ASP A 630 3.44 12.79 5.03
N GLU A 631 4.04 13.70 5.80
CA GLU A 631 5.32 13.48 6.47
C GLU A 631 5.21 12.30 7.45
N LYS A 632 4.21 12.31 8.34
CA LYS A 632 3.99 11.18 9.26
C LYS A 632 3.60 9.91 8.52
N ALA A 633 2.83 10.00 7.43
CA ALA A 633 2.53 8.82 6.61
C ALA A 633 3.81 8.19 6.06
N GLN A 634 4.75 8.98 5.54
CA GLN A 634 6.05 8.52 5.07
C GLN A 634 6.94 7.97 6.20
N ASP A 635 6.88 8.57 7.39
CA ASP A 635 7.57 8.04 8.55
C ASP A 635 7.05 6.65 8.95
N VAL A 636 5.73 6.46 8.98
CA VAL A 636 5.15 5.14 9.24
C VAL A 636 5.51 4.13 8.15
N LEU A 637 5.51 4.56 6.88
CA LEU A 637 5.89 3.70 5.75
C LEU A 637 7.36 3.28 5.75
N GLY A 638 8.26 4.06 6.36
CA GLY A 638 9.65 3.62 6.49
C GLY A 638 10.61 4.54 7.23
N GLY A 639 10.31 5.83 7.41
CA GLY A 639 11.18 6.73 8.17
C GLY A 639 11.43 6.30 9.61
N ASN A 640 10.40 5.80 10.29
CA ASN A 640 10.51 5.22 11.62
C ASN A 640 11.39 3.98 11.62
N ALA A 641 11.19 3.06 10.66
CA ALA A 641 12.02 1.86 10.55
C ALA A 641 13.49 2.20 10.28
N MET A 642 13.78 3.14 9.37
CA MET A 642 15.13 3.63 9.10
C MET A 642 15.83 4.10 10.39
N ARG A 643 15.15 4.93 11.20
CA ARG A 643 15.68 5.50 12.43
C ARG A 643 15.83 4.46 13.55
N ILE A 644 14.79 3.67 13.79
CA ILE A 644 14.73 2.73 14.92
C ILE A 644 15.68 1.55 14.68
N LEU A 645 15.75 1.06 13.44
CA LEU A 645 16.51 -0.13 13.07
C LEU A 645 17.85 0.18 12.39
N ARG A 646 18.26 1.45 12.24
CA ARG A 646 19.59 1.82 11.69
C ARG A 646 19.87 1.12 10.34
N LEU A 647 19.03 1.45 9.37
CA LEU A 647 18.99 0.80 8.04
C LEU A 647 19.63 1.67 6.93
N ASP A 648 20.47 2.62 7.34
CA ASP A 648 21.17 3.61 6.51
C ASP A 648 22.29 3.04 5.64
#